data_AF-K0X1G4-F1
#
_entry.id   AF-K0X1G4-F1
#
_cell.length_a   1.000
_cell.length_b   1.000
_cell.length_c   1.000
_cell.angle_alpha   90.00
_cell.angle_beta   90.00
_cell.angle_gamma   90.00
#
_symmetry.space_group_name_H-M   'P 1'
#
loop_
_entity.id
_entity.type
_entity.pdbx_description
1 polymer ?
#
loop_
_entity_poly.entity_id
_entity_poly.type
_entity_poly.pdbx_seq_one_letter_code
_entity_poly.pdbx_strand_id
1 'polypeptide(L)'
;MKRKFILLTLVIATLIVPANLQAFESTVEEELQTPWEGFGYNQWGFARESDGNTFKPWSDDLWKTATERILAIKPSLVRLPVIRDWFNKDDDGNNLPIGTYNWDSKYMQAYFKIMDLYKEHDIKVMSGFWGVGYNGEDYKQFYTTDECAQLQADLIEYLFRTKGYDKIITSYAPSNEPLGVGISYEDWSTMIKKLYAELEKRGLPTNFLSGADSWNDWIWKPAQYNADQLSAYDFHNYLNDTPDDTYNQLYNRTIETTFANYLANVYKYDNSNKPVHVSEMAPIGVPFIDWPVADAPAHCRIDTYEYALGFWDYGIQLARSGMASGLAWALDGLEQNKNAGMWNNAGTYGGMTLRPWYYTWQLMCRYFPRGAKILKMTELEGRKDIRILGARIGSEDYSFVAVNRRMDAQSKTQSITFKVDCTKPLYIYRFNRNSCGDGAALSLPYEKITDQNLSTGITVEVPMEEGIFITTLEPLETNTSDTQSTLTIDFESQDGYMLLGDYNKGIRTYIGSNPRKRDPNTSDNAGYSEILINDEYNPRDCFSTIFPLNKILISEDFPLLNIQLYRSRPAKIAIALHVQNEDRLLGYEFEIPHREWRELQLNLTPLIGKTLDYIIIYPYRDSATTSTLDTESLIFDNIFLSNTENSPIDLQEITTNNDQQYRQILDIDFEYLNSFVKVIPANSSIMSSIASNPKIQENNPSDKACQINILTNDADQDLSAQLNLYPFVQVPESNHNLFFSYYRPTGQSEIKIVVNFLSGEKAVGHFSCNEKREWFRYGLNLSNHVGQIITSIDIYPNLNYSDRLNVLDTSFFDNFIFSAEEVSGIEYVTNNDISVTAENGYIYIEGVKNMPVYLFSVDGKLLHFAENVNGSYSIPAENGVHLIKIGNTSYKIINF
;
A
#
# COMPACT_ATOMS: atom_id res chain seq x y z
N MET A 1 73.41 8.79 31.68
CA MET A 1 72.68 7.80 32.49
C MET A 1 71.63 8.51 33.35
N LYS A 2 70.37 8.53 32.91
CA LYS A 2 69.21 8.87 33.76
C LYS A 2 68.08 7.91 33.41
N ARG A 3 67.58 7.24 34.46
CA ARG A 3 66.62 6.13 34.44
C ARG A 3 65.26 6.60 33.91
N LYS A 4 64.71 5.86 32.94
CA LYS A 4 63.29 5.92 32.57
C LYS A 4 62.48 5.13 33.60
N PHE A 5 61.56 5.79 34.28
CA PHE A 5 60.43 5.15 34.95
C PHE A 5 59.31 5.03 33.91
N ILE A 6 58.88 3.80 33.63
CA ILE A 6 57.65 3.52 32.88
C ILE A 6 56.56 3.36 33.94
N LEU A 7 55.63 4.32 34.00
CA LEU A 7 54.42 4.22 34.79
C LEU A 7 53.35 3.57 33.90
N LEU A 8 52.90 2.38 34.29
CA LEU A 8 51.83 1.63 33.65
C LEU A 8 50.50 2.23 34.12
N THR A 9 49.86 3.07 33.31
CA THR A 9 48.51 3.59 33.62
C THR A 9 47.49 2.58 33.13
N LEU A 10 46.85 1.90 34.08
CA LEU A 10 45.71 1.01 33.88
C LEU A 10 44.51 1.87 33.43
N VAL A 11 44.17 1.85 32.15
CA VAL A 11 42.91 2.44 31.66
C VAL A 11 41.81 1.42 31.91
N ILE A 12 41.00 1.66 32.94
CA ILE A 12 39.70 1.01 33.11
C ILE A 12 38.82 1.56 31.99
N ALA A 13 38.65 0.81 30.91
CA ALA A 13 37.60 1.05 29.94
C ALA A 13 36.27 0.75 30.62
N THR A 14 35.60 1.77 31.16
CA THR A 14 34.17 1.70 31.41
C THR A 14 33.48 1.66 30.05
N LEU A 15 33.26 0.44 29.55
CA LEU A 15 32.19 0.14 28.61
C LEU A 15 30.90 0.67 29.24
N ILE A 16 30.44 1.84 28.80
CA ILE A 16 29.03 2.19 28.95
C ILE A 16 28.32 1.29 27.95
N VAL A 17 27.99 0.09 28.41
CA VAL A 17 26.95 -0.73 27.82
C VAL A 17 25.70 0.17 27.79
N PRO A 18 25.00 0.35 26.65
CA PRO A 18 23.67 0.93 26.69
C PRO A 18 22.92 0.16 27.77
N ALA A 19 22.19 0.83 28.67
CA ALA A 19 21.34 0.11 29.60
C ALA A 19 20.47 -0.82 28.75
N ASN A 20 20.75 -2.14 28.80
CA ASN A 20 19.97 -3.16 28.12
C ASN A 20 18.54 -2.91 28.59
N LEU A 21 17.68 -2.33 27.74
CA LEU A 21 16.27 -2.62 27.87
C LEU A 21 16.20 -4.12 27.69
N GLN A 22 16.02 -4.82 28.81
CA GLN A 22 15.88 -6.25 28.81
C GLN A 22 14.76 -6.58 27.82
N ALA A 23 15.10 -7.38 26.80
CA ALA A 23 14.12 -7.78 25.80
C ALA A 23 12.91 -8.38 26.50
N PHE A 24 11.71 -7.97 26.06
CA PHE A 24 10.49 -8.56 26.56
C PHE A 24 10.42 -10.00 26.06
N GLU A 25 10.41 -10.94 27.00
CA GLU A 25 10.30 -12.35 26.67
C GLU A 25 8.82 -12.70 26.42
N SER A 26 8.48 -12.96 25.16
CA SER A 26 7.18 -13.47 24.77
C SER A 26 7.19 -15.00 24.82
N THR A 27 6.30 -15.57 25.62
CA THR A 27 6.14 -17.01 25.86
C THR A 27 4.70 -17.42 25.57
N VAL A 28 4.43 -18.72 25.47
CA VAL A 28 3.05 -19.19 25.28
C VAL A 28 2.27 -19.02 26.58
N GLU A 29 1.28 -18.12 26.59
CA GLU A 29 0.32 -17.96 27.68
C GLU A 29 -0.72 -19.08 27.63
N GLU A 30 -1.25 -19.36 26.43
CA GLU A 30 -2.29 -20.37 26.21
C GLU A 30 -2.14 -20.99 24.81
N GLU A 31 -2.26 -22.31 24.71
CA GLU A 31 -2.51 -22.99 23.43
C GLU A 31 -4.03 -23.13 23.26
N LEU A 32 -4.60 -22.37 22.32
CA LEU A 32 -6.05 -22.35 22.11
C LEU A 32 -6.54 -23.71 21.59
N GLN A 33 -7.62 -24.20 22.19
CA GLN A 33 -8.23 -25.50 21.85
C GLN A 33 -9.35 -25.38 20.83
N THR A 34 -9.62 -24.17 20.33
CA THR A 34 -10.63 -23.95 19.30
C THR A 34 -10.16 -24.55 17.96
N PRO A 35 -11.10 -25.02 17.12
CA PRO A 35 -10.77 -25.64 15.85
C PRO A 35 -10.31 -24.58 14.84
N TRP A 36 -9.01 -24.26 14.83
CA TRP A 36 -8.44 -23.29 13.90
C TRP A 36 -8.55 -23.76 12.44
N GLU A 37 -9.28 -22.99 11.65
CA GLU A 37 -9.58 -23.22 10.24
C GLU A 37 -8.79 -22.31 9.30
N GLY A 38 -8.10 -21.30 9.83
CA GLY A 38 -7.16 -20.46 9.09
C GLY A 38 -7.71 -19.11 8.66
N PHE A 39 -6.83 -18.30 8.07
CA PHE A 39 -7.23 -17.06 7.39
C PHE A 39 -7.54 -17.32 5.92
N GLY A 40 -8.34 -16.42 5.35
CA GLY A 40 -8.58 -16.35 3.92
C GLY A 40 -9.43 -15.16 3.55
N TYR A 41 -10.20 -15.29 2.48
CA TYR A 41 -10.89 -14.15 1.87
C TYR A 41 -12.23 -14.55 1.28
N ASN A 42 -13.02 -13.52 0.97
CA ASN A 42 -14.20 -13.60 0.16
C ASN A 42 -13.84 -13.35 -1.31
N GLN A 43 -14.49 -14.08 -2.22
CA GLN A 43 -14.28 -13.94 -3.67
C GLN A 43 -15.61 -13.95 -4.41
N TRP A 44 -15.65 -13.29 -5.57
CA TRP A 44 -16.76 -13.38 -6.53
C TRP A 44 -16.59 -14.51 -7.55
N GLY A 45 -17.71 -15.09 -7.98
CA GLY A 45 -17.73 -16.26 -8.88
C GLY A 45 -17.25 -16.02 -10.32
N PHE A 46 -16.88 -14.80 -10.71
CA PHE A 46 -16.47 -14.48 -12.08
C PHE A 46 -15.69 -13.15 -12.15
N ALA A 47 -14.93 -12.96 -13.24
CA ALA A 47 -14.31 -11.68 -13.59
C ALA A 47 -15.35 -10.67 -14.08
N ARG A 48 -15.06 -9.38 -13.96
CA ARG A 48 -16.01 -8.32 -14.34
C ARG A 48 -15.46 -7.39 -15.41
N GLU A 49 -16.38 -6.83 -16.17
CA GLU A 49 -16.08 -5.70 -17.04
C GLU A 49 -15.78 -4.45 -16.20
N SER A 50 -15.23 -3.41 -16.83
CA SER A 50 -14.90 -2.13 -16.20
C SER A 50 -16.11 -1.37 -15.64
N ASP A 51 -17.33 -1.81 -15.94
CA ASP A 51 -18.56 -1.26 -15.36
C ASP A 51 -18.92 -1.88 -13.99
N GLY A 52 -18.21 -2.93 -13.58
CA GLY A 52 -18.29 -3.56 -12.26
C GLY A 52 -19.47 -4.50 -12.05
N ASN A 53 -20.39 -4.57 -13.01
CA ASN A 53 -21.61 -5.37 -12.91
C ASN A 53 -21.70 -6.43 -14.00
N THR A 54 -21.15 -6.16 -15.17
CA THR A 54 -21.26 -7.04 -16.31
C THR A 54 -20.30 -8.22 -16.15
N PHE A 55 -20.85 -9.40 -16.41
CA PHE A 55 -20.09 -10.63 -16.48
C PHE A 55 -19.00 -10.53 -17.54
N LYS A 56 -17.76 -10.83 -17.15
CA LYS A 56 -16.63 -11.03 -18.04
C LYS A 56 -16.13 -12.46 -17.87
N PRO A 57 -16.00 -13.25 -18.94
CA PRO A 57 -15.37 -14.57 -18.82
C PRO A 57 -13.89 -14.41 -18.42
N TRP A 58 -13.37 -15.39 -17.68
CA TRP A 58 -11.94 -15.44 -17.36
C TRP A 58 -11.13 -15.67 -18.64
N SER A 59 -10.40 -14.64 -19.12
CA SER A 59 -9.35 -14.83 -20.14
C SER A 59 -8.26 -15.75 -19.59
N ASP A 60 -7.49 -16.38 -20.47
CA ASP A 60 -6.42 -17.30 -20.05
C ASP A 60 -5.34 -16.56 -19.24
N ASP A 61 -4.98 -15.33 -19.61
CA ASP A 61 -3.97 -14.53 -18.91
C ASP A 61 -4.45 -14.00 -17.56
N LEU A 62 -5.68 -13.46 -17.50
CA LEU A 62 -6.28 -13.03 -16.23
C LEU A 62 -6.46 -14.21 -15.29
N TRP A 63 -6.88 -15.37 -15.83
CA TRP A 63 -7.02 -16.60 -15.05
C TRP A 63 -5.68 -17.11 -14.54
N LYS A 64 -4.64 -17.12 -15.37
CA LYS A 64 -3.29 -17.49 -14.98
C LYS A 64 -2.79 -16.60 -13.84
N THR A 65 -2.91 -15.28 -14.00
CA THR A 65 -2.51 -14.30 -12.99
C THR A 65 -3.28 -14.47 -11.69
N ALA A 66 -4.61 -14.62 -11.76
CA ALA A 66 -5.44 -14.86 -10.58
C ALA A 66 -5.06 -16.18 -9.88
N THR A 67 -4.82 -17.24 -10.65
CA THR A 67 -4.39 -18.55 -10.14
C THR A 67 -3.05 -18.44 -9.43
N GLU A 68 -2.03 -17.84 -10.05
CA GLU A 68 -0.70 -17.66 -9.45
C GLU A 68 -0.78 -16.93 -8.10
N ARG A 69 -1.61 -15.88 -8.02
CA ARG A 69 -1.82 -15.11 -6.78
C ARG A 69 -2.58 -15.89 -5.72
N ILE A 70 -3.64 -16.60 -6.10
CA ILE A 70 -4.40 -17.47 -5.18
C ILE A 70 -3.48 -18.54 -4.58
N LEU A 71 -2.64 -19.17 -5.39
CA LEU A 71 -1.69 -20.19 -4.94
C LEU A 71 -0.53 -19.61 -4.11
N ALA A 72 -0.14 -18.35 -4.37
CA ALA A 72 0.80 -17.62 -3.54
C ALA A 72 0.21 -17.28 -2.15
N ILE A 73 -1.06 -16.86 -2.10
CA ILE A 73 -1.82 -16.62 -0.86
C ILE A 73 -1.96 -17.89 -0.05
N LYS A 74 -2.25 -19.02 -0.71
CA LYS A 74 -2.47 -20.32 -0.07
C LYS A 74 -3.50 -20.24 1.07
N PRO A 75 -4.72 -19.74 0.81
CA PRO A 75 -5.73 -19.59 1.84
C PRO A 75 -6.17 -20.95 2.38
N SER A 76 -6.50 -20.99 3.68
CA SER A 76 -6.95 -22.22 4.33
C SER A 76 -8.46 -22.43 4.23
N LEU A 77 -9.20 -21.34 4.12
CA LEU A 77 -10.65 -21.29 3.91
C LEU A 77 -10.97 -20.06 3.06
N VAL A 78 -11.82 -20.19 2.06
CA VAL A 78 -12.33 -19.06 1.26
C VAL A 78 -13.85 -19.04 1.28
N ARG A 79 -14.48 -17.88 1.18
CA ARG A 79 -15.93 -17.75 1.02
C ARG A 79 -16.26 -17.42 -0.42
N LEU A 80 -17.05 -18.29 -1.06
CA LEU A 80 -17.45 -18.17 -2.46
C LEU A 80 -18.97 -18.42 -2.60
N PRO A 81 -19.80 -17.39 -2.39
CA PRO A 81 -21.25 -17.49 -2.44
C PRO A 81 -21.76 -17.60 -3.88
N VAL A 82 -22.95 -18.19 -4.03
CA VAL A 82 -23.69 -18.35 -5.29
C VAL A 82 -24.86 -17.36 -5.31
N ILE A 83 -25.20 -16.84 -6.48
CA ILE A 83 -26.44 -16.07 -6.69
C ILE A 83 -27.45 -16.95 -7.40
N ARG A 84 -28.71 -16.96 -6.94
CA ARG A 84 -29.80 -17.74 -7.54
C ARG A 84 -29.94 -17.51 -9.05
N ASP A 85 -29.87 -16.26 -9.49
CA ASP A 85 -29.93 -15.85 -10.90
C ASP A 85 -28.95 -16.62 -11.79
N TRP A 86 -27.82 -17.08 -11.25
CA TRP A 86 -26.80 -17.76 -12.04
C TRP A 86 -27.25 -19.13 -12.55
N PHE A 87 -28.18 -19.81 -11.87
CA PHE A 87 -28.57 -21.17 -12.26
C PHE A 87 -30.08 -21.40 -12.28
N ASN A 88 -30.89 -20.45 -11.80
CA ASN A 88 -32.35 -20.54 -11.81
C ASN A 88 -32.98 -19.50 -12.77
N LYS A 89 -32.27 -19.13 -13.83
CA LYS A 89 -32.79 -18.40 -14.99
C LYS A 89 -32.41 -19.12 -16.28
N ASP A 90 -33.22 -18.97 -17.32
CA ASP A 90 -32.82 -19.36 -18.68
C ASP A 90 -31.84 -18.34 -19.29
N ASP A 91 -31.32 -18.65 -20.48
CA ASP A 91 -30.35 -17.79 -21.18
C ASP A 91 -30.95 -16.44 -21.62
N ASP A 92 -32.28 -16.35 -21.70
CA ASP A 92 -33.03 -15.12 -21.99
C ASP A 92 -33.29 -14.30 -20.71
N GLY A 93 -32.91 -14.80 -19.53
CA GLY A 93 -33.04 -14.16 -18.23
C GLY A 93 -34.39 -14.37 -17.54
N ASN A 94 -35.24 -15.26 -18.04
CA ASN A 94 -36.51 -15.59 -17.41
C ASN A 94 -36.33 -16.52 -16.21
N ASN A 95 -37.09 -16.27 -15.14
CA ASN A 95 -37.10 -17.09 -13.93
C ASN A 95 -37.55 -18.52 -14.23
N LEU A 96 -36.78 -19.51 -13.80
CA LEU A 96 -37.14 -20.93 -13.92
C LEU A 96 -37.89 -21.40 -12.66
N PRO A 97 -38.82 -22.37 -12.79
CA PRO A 97 -39.45 -22.99 -11.63
C PRO A 97 -38.41 -23.76 -10.79
N ILE A 98 -38.63 -23.83 -9.48
CA ILE A 98 -37.81 -24.66 -8.59
C ILE A 98 -37.86 -26.14 -9.04
N GLY A 99 -36.72 -26.82 -9.03
CA GLY A 99 -36.52 -28.14 -9.64
C GLY A 99 -36.04 -28.11 -11.09
N THR A 100 -35.97 -26.93 -11.73
CA THR A 100 -35.42 -26.74 -13.07
C THR A 100 -34.30 -25.69 -13.03
N TYR A 101 -33.11 -26.08 -13.52
CA TYR A 101 -31.90 -25.28 -13.37
C TYR A 101 -31.06 -25.28 -14.65
N ASN A 102 -30.43 -24.14 -14.92
CA ASN A 102 -29.44 -23.95 -15.97
C ASN A 102 -28.03 -23.99 -15.36
N TRP A 103 -27.49 -25.19 -15.18
CA TRP A 103 -26.13 -25.40 -14.65
C TRP A 103 -25.03 -25.04 -15.66
N ASP A 104 -25.39 -24.92 -16.94
CA ASP A 104 -24.48 -24.60 -18.05
C ASP A 104 -24.41 -23.10 -18.34
N SER A 105 -25.08 -22.26 -17.53
CA SER A 105 -25.01 -20.82 -17.68
C SER A 105 -23.57 -20.31 -17.58
N LYS A 106 -23.28 -19.21 -18.28
CA LYS A 106 -21.96 -18.57 -18.24
C LYS A 106 -21.47 -18.26 -16.82
N TYR A 107 -22.39 -17.92 -15.91
CA TYR A 107 -22.09 -17.63 -14.51
C TYR A 107 -21.67 -18.88 -13.74
N MET A 108 -22.40 -19.98 -13.90
CA MET A 108 -22.07 -21.23 -13.23
C MET A 108 -20.78 -21.85 -13.77
N GLN A 109 -20.52 -21.74 -15.07
CA GLN A 109 -19.24 -22.21 -15.65
C GLN A 109 -18.05 -21.43 -15.08
N ALA A 110 -18.17 -20.11 -14.90
CA ALA A 110 -17.13 -19.31 -14.25
C ALA A 110 -16.96 -19.67 -12.76
N TYR A 111 -18.06 -19.89 -12.03
CA TYR A 111 -18.02 -20.35 -10.64
C TYR A 111 -17.32 -21.72 -10.53
N PHE A 112 -17.64 -22.65 -11.43
CA PHE A 112 -17.00 -23.97 -11.45
C PHE A 112 -15.51 -23.90 -11.78
N LYS A 113 -15.07 -22.99 -12.66
CA LYS A 113 -13.65 -22.79 -12.94
C LYS A 113 -12.86 -22.47 -11.66
N ILE A 114 -13.43 -21.64 -10.77
CA ILE A 114 -12.83 -21.31 -9.47
C ILE A 114 -12.90 -22.49 -8.49
N MET A 115 -14.06 -23.14 -8.38
CA MET A 115 -14.23 -24.29 -7.49
C MET A 115 -13.35 -25.49 -7.88
N ASP A 116 -13.12 -25.69 -9.18
CA ASP A 116 -12.24 -26.74 -9.69
C ASP A 116 -10.78 -26.45 -9.32
N LEU A 117 -10.32 -25.18 -9.36
CA LEU A 117 -9.01 -24.78 -8.83
C LEU A 117 -8.90 -25.07 -7.32
N TYR A 118 -9.92 -24.69 -6.54
CA TYR A 118 -9.93 -24.96 -5.10
C TYR A 118 -9.93 -26.45 -4.77
N LYS A 119 -10.62 -27.25 -5.58
CA LYS A 119 -10.61 -28.71 -5.47
C LYS A 119 -9.24 -29.29 -5.78
N GLU A 120 -8.58 -28.82 -6.84
CA GLU A 120 -7.25 -29.27 -7.26
C GLU A 120 -6.20 -29.04 -6.18
N HIS A 121 -6.27 -27.90 -5.48
CA HIS A 121 -5.29 -27.49 -4.48
C HIS A 121 -5.73 -27.71 -3.02
N ASP A 122 -6.83 -28.43 -2.81
CA ASP A 122 -7.42 -28.73 -1.49
C ASP A 122 -7.73 -27.48 -0.62
N ILE A 123 -8.08 -26.37 -1.27
CA ILE A 123 -8.50 -25.13 -0.60
C ILE A 123 -9.95 -25.32 -0.14
N LYS A 124 -10.20 -25.11 1.15
CA LYS A 124 -11.55 -25.30 1.73
C LYS A 124 -12.43 -24.10 1.43
N VAL A 125 -13.72 -24.37 1.25
CA VAL A 125 -14.71 -23.39 0.81
C VAL A 125 -15.86 -23.32 1.82
N MET A 126 -16.19 -22.09 2.23
CA MET A 126 -17.49 -21.70 2.72
C MET A 126 -18.35 -21.31 1.53
N SER A 127 -19.29 -22.16 1.15
CA SER A 127 -20.25 -21.89 0.06
C SER A 127 -21.57 -21.38 0.65
N GLY A 128 -22.57 -21.15 -0.19
CA GLY A 128 -23.83 -20.58 0.27
C GLY A 128 -24.50 -19.73 -0.78
N PHE A 129 -25.55 -19.03 -0.37
CA PHE A 129 -26.20 -18.02 -1.19
C PHE A 129 -25.82 -16.61 -0.75
N TRP A 130 -25.54 -15.73 -1.70
CA TRP A 130 -25.59 -14.28 -1.44
C TRP A 130 -27.04 -13.82 -1.15
N GLY A 131 -28.01 -14.44 -1.81
CA GLY A 131 -29.42 -14.25 -1.54
C GLY A 131 -30.23 -15.39 -2.14
N VAL A 132 -31.24 -15.88 -1.40
CA VAL A 132 -32.11 -16.98 -1.84
C VAL A 132 -33.21 -16.54 -2.81
N GLY A 133 -33.45 -15.23 -2.92
CA GLY A 133 -34.35 -14.64 -3.91
C GLY A 133 -33.67 -14.32 -5.23
N TYR A 134 -34.46 -13.90 -6.21
CA TYR A 134 -33.92 -13.26 -7.41
C TYR A 134 -33.45 -11.84 -7.10
N ASN A 135 -32.39 -11.40 -7.78
CA ASN A 135 -31.85 -10.05 -7.58
C ASN A 135 -32.91 -8.98 -7.88
N GLY A 136 -33.11 -8.06 -6.93
CA GLY A 136 -34.04 -6.93 -7.06
C GLY A 136 -35.49 -7.22 -6.69
N GLU A 137 -35.84 -8.46 -6.31
CA GLU A 137 -37.18 -8.83 -5.84
C GLU A 137 -37.28 -8.84 -4.30
N ASP A 138 -38.48 -8.66 -3.75
CA ASP A 138 -38.74 -8.92 -2.32
C ASP A 138 -38.99 -10.42 -2.12
N TYR A 139 -38.06 -11.09 -1.46
CA TYR A 139 -38.09 -12.53 -1.23
C TYR A 139 -38.27 -12.91 0.23
N LYS A 140 -38.74 -11.99 1.10
CA LYS A 140 -38.87 -12.27 2.55
C LYS A 140 -39.74 -13.49 2.85
N GLN A 141 -40.88 -13.60 2.17
CA GLN A 141 -41.80 -14.73 2.35
C GLN A 141 -41.23 -16.04 1.80
N PHE A 142 -40.22 -15.99 0.94
CA PHE A 142 -39.61 -17.18 0.34
C PHE A 142 -38.77 -17.97 1.35
N TYR A 143 -38.13 -17.32 2.33
CA TYR A 143 -37.24 -17.97 3.31
C TYR A 143 -37.85 -19.22 3.98
N THR A 144 -39.14 -19.17 4.33
CA THR A 144 -39.80 -20.20 5.12
C THR A 144 -40.56 -21.23 4.28
N THR A 145 -40.49 -21.16 2.95
CA THR A 145 -41.18 -22.10 2.07
C THR A 145 -40.41 -23.42 1.92
N ASP A 146 -41.12 -24.48 1.57
CA ASP A 146 -40.47 -25.76 1.21
C ASP A 146 -39.69 -25.63 -0.11
N GLU A 147 -40.12 -24.72 -0.99
CA GLU A 147 -39.42 -24.41 -2.25
C GLU A 147 -38.04 -23.79 -2.02
N CYS A 148 -37.86 -22.97 -0.97
CA CYS A 148 -36.55 -22.45 -0.60
C CYS A 148 -35.60 -23.55 -0.10
N ALA A 149 -36.10 -24.45 0.74
CA ALA A 149 -35.34 -25.62 1.18
C ALA A 149 -34.98 -26.54 -0.01
N GLN A 150 -35.93 -26.76 -0.92
CA GLN A 150 -35.70 -27.52 -2.16
C GLN A 150 -34.63 -26.86 -3.03
N LEU A 151 -34.72 -25.55 -3.29
CA LEU A 151 -33.74 -24.80 -4.09
C LEU A 151 -32.31 -24.99 -3.56
N GLN A 152 -32.12 -24.85 -2.26
CA GLN A 152 -30.82 -24.98 -1.62
C GLN A 152 -30.33 -26.44 -1.64
N ALA A 153 -31.22 -27.40 -1.37
CA ALA A 153 -30.88 -28.83 -1.45
C ALA A 153 -30.52 -29.27 -2.88
N ASP A 154 -31.21 -28.75 -3.90
CA ASP A 154 -30.92 -29.02 -5.31
C ASP A 154 -29.53 -28.49 -5.71
N LEU A 155 -29.15 -27.29 -5.25
CA LEU A 155 -27.79 -26.75 -5.43
C LEU A 155 -26.74 -27.63 -4.72
N ILE A 156 -26.94 -27.93 -3.45
CA ILE A 156 -26.01 -28.76 -2.66
C ILE A 156 -25.82 -30.13 -3.32
N GLU A 157 -26.91 -30.78 -3.72
CA GLU A 157 -26.87 -32.08 -4.38
C GLU A 157 -26.07 -32.03 -5.67
N TYR A 158 -26.26 -30.99 -6.50
CA TYR A 158 -25.49 -30.80 -7.72
C TYR A 158 -24.00 -30.59 -7.44
N LEU A 159 -23.65 -29.69 -6.51
CA LEU A 159 -22.27 -29.43 -6.14
C LEU A 159 -21.57 -30.67 -5.58
N PHE A 160 -22.29 -31.50 -4.81
CA PHE A 160 -21.71 -32.65 -4.11
C PHE A 160 -21.69 -33.89 -4.99
N ARG A 161 -22.83 -34.32 -5.52
CA ARG A 161 -22.94 -35.58 -6.28
C ARG A 161 -22.47 -35.44 -7.72
N THR A 162 -22.71 -34.29 -8.37
CA THR A 162 -22.35 -34.09 -9.78
C THR A 162 -20.94 -33.52 -9.92
N LYS A 163 -20.61 -32.46 -9.17
CA LYS A 163 -19.30 -31.79 -9.27
C LYS A 163 -18.24 -32.36 -8.31
N GLY A 164 -18.64 -33.08 -7.27
CA GLY A 164 -17.71 -33.70 -6.31
C GLY A 164 -16.96 -32.67 -5.46
N TYR A 165 -17.65 -31.59 -5.05
CA TYR A 165 -17.11 -30.55 -4.17
C TYR A 165 -17.36 -30.83 -2.68
N ASP A 166 -17.96 -31.96 -2.34
CA ASP A 166 -18.20 -32.43 -0.97
C ASP A 166 -16.92 -32.50 -0.11
N LYS A 167 -15.75 -32.66 -0.74
CA LYS A 167 -14.44 -32.71 -0.05
C LYS A 167 -13.85 -31.35 0.31
N ILE A 168 -14.30 -30.28 -0.35
CA ILE A 168 -13.78 -28.92 -0.13
C ILE A 168 -14.80 -27.99 0.50
N ILE A 169 -16.10 -28.21 0.28
CA ILE A 169 -17.15 -27.44 0.96
C ILE A 169 -17.24 -27.94 2.40
N THR A 170 -16.69 -27.14 3.31
CA THR A 170 -16.62 -27.46 4.75
C THR A 170 -17.58 -26.62 5.59
N SER A 171 -18.07 -25.53 5.02
CA SER A 171 -19.08 -24.66 5.62
C SER A 171 -20.07 -24.21 4.54
N TYR A 172 -21.33 -24.02 4.91
CA TYR A 172 -22.38 -23.52 4.02
C TYR A 172 -23.30 -22.55 4.76
N ALA A 173 -23.17 -21.26 4.42
CA ALA A 173 -24.03 -20.20 4.93
C ALA A 173 -25.26 -20.09 4.01
N PRO A 174 -26.47 -20.37 4.48
CA PRO A 174 -27.65 -20.48 3.61
C PRO A 174 -28.10 -19.14 3.00
N SER A 175 -27.65 -18.01 3.56
CA SER A 175 -27.97 -16.66 3.08
C SER A 175 -27.02 -15.65 3.69
N ASN A 176 -26.51 -14.71 2.90
CA ASN A 176 -25.71 -13.57 3.36
C ASN A 176 -26.57 -12.47 4.01
N GLU A 177 -26.14 -11.99 5.18
CA GLU A 177 -26.69 -10.81 5.89
C GLU A 177 -28.23 -10.73 6.00
N PRO A 178 -28.91 -11.82 6.42
CA PRO A 178 -30.38 -11.85 6.48
C PRO A 178 -30.98 -10.71 7.33
N LEU A 179 -30.33 -10.34 8.43
CA LEU A 179 -30.76 -9.21 9.27
C LEU A 179 -30.75 -7.87 8.50
N GLY A 180 -29.75 -7.64 7.66
CA GLY A 180 -29.59 -6.39 6.89
C GLY A 180 -30.67 -6.18 5.85
N VAL A 181 -31.21 -7.27 5.30
CA VAL A 181 -32.33 -7.24 4.34
C VAL A 181 -33.70 -7.39 5.03
N GLY A 182 -33.73 -7.33 6.36
CA GLY A 182 -34.96 -7.28 7.16
C GLY A 182 -35.69 -8.61 7.28
N ILE A 183 -34.96 -9.73 7.31
CA ILE A 183 -35.46 -11.06 7.66
C ILE A 183 -35.44 -11.22 9.18
N SER A 184 -36.50 -11.82 9.73
CA SER A 184 -36.55 -12.11 11.17
C SER A 184 -35.68 -13.32 11.51
N TYR A 185 -35.21 -13.38 12.77
CA TYR A 185 -34.43 -14.54 13.21
C TYR A 185 -35.27 -15.82 13.15
N GLU A 186 -36.57 -15.72 13.43
CA GLU A 186 -37.52 -16.82 13.40
C GLU A 186 -37.70 -17.38 11.98
N ASP A 187 -37.76 -16.51 10.97
CA ASP A 187 -37.85 -16.93 9.56
C ASP A 187 -36.55 -17.60 9.10
N TRP A 188 -35.39 -17.03 9.46
CA TRP A 188 -34.09 -17.64 9.19
C TRP A 188 -33.93 -19.01 9.90
N SER A 189 -34.32 -19.09 11.18
CA SER A 189 -34.29 -20.33 11.97
C SER A 189 -35.23 -21.40 11.38
N THR A 190 -36.37 -20.99 10.82
CA THR A 190 -37.29 -21.87 10.11
C THR A 190 -36.67 -22.36 8.79
N MET A 191 -36.04 -21.47 8.02
CA MET A 191 -35.34 -21.81 6.78
C MET A 191 -34.29 -22.90 7.01
N ILE A 192 -33.37 -22.71 7.98
CA ILE A 192 -32.29 -23.68 8.21
C ILE A 192 -32.82 -25.04 8.70
N LYS A 193 -33.90 -25.06 9.49
CA LYS A 193 -34.55 -26.32 9.92
C LYS A 193 -35.16 -27.07 8.76
N LYS A 194 -35.81 -26.36 7.83
CA LYS A 194 -36.37 -26.96 6.62
C LYS A 194 -35.28 -27.47 5.67
N LEU A 195 -34.20 -26.72 5.49
CA LEU A 195 -33.05 -27.16 4.71
C LEU A 195 -32.45 -28.44 5.31
N TYR A 196 -32.17 -28.46 6.62
CA TYR A 196 -31.64 -29.63 7.30
C TYR A 196 -32.51 -30.87 7.07
N ALA A 197 -33.84 -30.76 7.27
CA ALA A 197 -34.77 -31.86 7.07
C ALA A 197 -34.83 -32.33 5.60
N GLU A 198 -34.74 -31.41 4.63
CA GLU A 198 -34.72 -31.78 3.22
C GLU A 198 -33.41 -32.48 2.82
N LEU A 199 -32.27 -32.08 3.39
CA LEU A 199 -30.99 -32.78 3.19
C LEU A 199 -31.02 -34.19 3.79
N GLU A 200 -31.53 -34.37 5.01
CA GLU A 200 -31.70 -35.68 5.64
C GLU A 200 -32.61 -36.60 4.80
N LYS A 201 -33.74 -36.06 4.34
CA LYS A 201 -34.70 -36.79 3.49
C LYS A 201 -34.06 -37.29 2.19
N ARG A 202 -33.07 -36.58 1.67
CA ARG A 202 -32.32 -36.93 0.44
C ARG A 202 -31.05 -37.76 0.70
N GLY A 203 -30.72 -38.05 1.96
CA GLY A 203 -29.47 -38.71 2.33
C GLY A 203 -28.24 -37.90 1.91
N LEU A 204 -28.33 -36.57 1.96
CA LEU A 204 -27.20 -35.65 1.79
C LEU A 204 -26.57 -35.37 3.17
N PRO A 205 -25.26 -35.10 3.23
CA PRO A 205 -24.62 -34.70 4.49
C PRO A 205 -25.25 -33.42 5.05
N THR A 206 -25.18 -33.24 6.36
CA THR A 206 -25.64 -32.02 7.07
C THR A 206 -24.53 -31.40 7.93
N ASN A 207 -23.39 -32.07 8.04
CA ASN A 207 -22.26 -31.71 8.90
C ASN A 207 -21.35 -30.60 8.32
N PHE A 208 -21.94 -29.68 7.56
CA PHE A 208 -21.26 -28.52 6.98
C PHE A 208 -22.15 -27.26 7.00
N LEU A 209 -23.40 -27.33 7.47
CA LEU A 209 -24.26 -26.14 7.57
C LEU A 209 -23.72 -25.19 8.64
N SER A 210 -23.71 -23.89 8.33
CA SER A 210 -23.25 -22.83 9.21
C SER A 210 -24.27 -21.67 9.26
N GLY A 211 -24.13 -20.79 10.25
CA GLY A 211 -24.98 -19.63 10.34
C GLY A 211 -24.68 -18.69 11.52
N ALA A 212 -25.17 -17.46 11.49
CA ALA A 212 -26.24 -16.97 10.59
C ALA A 212 -25.81 -15.93 9.55
N ASP A 213 -24.51 -15.73 9.37
CA ASP A 213 -23.89 -14.81 8.41
C ASP A 213 -24.41 -13.38 8.63
N SER A 214 -24.45 -12.99 9.91
CA SER A 214 -25.13 -11.78 10.38
C SER A 214 -24.38 -11.14 11.57
N TRP A 215 -25.05 -10.36 12.41
CA TRP A 215 -24.44 -9.60 13.52
C TRP A 215 -25.38 -9.48 14.74
N ASN A 216 -24.97 -8.73 15.77
CA ASN A 216 -25.72 -8.55 17.03
C ASN A 216 -26.01 -9.86 17.76
N ASP A 217 -27.24 -10.06 18.22
CA ASP A 217 -27.63 -11.27 18.96
C ASP A 217 -27.74 -12.52 18.07
N TRP A 218 -27.70 -12.37 16.74
CA TRP A 218 -27.64 -13.48 15.79
C TRP A 218 -26.30 -14.21 15.83
N ILE A 219 -25.29 -13.68 16.52
CA ILE A 219 -23.99 -14.33 16.68
C ILE A 219 -24.10 -15.57 17.59
N TRP A 220 -24.97 -15.53 18.60
CA TRP A 220 -25.12 -16.63 19.57
C TRP A 220 -26.50 -17.28 19.59
N LYS A 221 -27.55 -16.63 19.07
CA LYS A 221 -28.90 -17.25 18.95
C LYS A 221 -28.89 -18.57 18.18
N PRO A 222 -28.13 -18.75 17.08
CA PRO A 222 -28.05 -20.03 16.39
C PRO A 222 -27.58 -21.17 17.29
N ALA A 223 -26.65 -20.90 18.22
CA ALA A 223 -26.21 -21.88 19.20
C ALA A 223 -27.33 -22.26 20.19
N GLN A 224 -28.26 -21.35 20.48
CA GLN A 224 -29.40 -21.62 21.36
C GLN A 224 -30.53 -22.38 20.67
N TYR A 225 -30.86 -22.05 19.42
CA TYR A 225 -32.11 -22.50 18.79
C TYR A 225 -31.92 -23.43 17.58
N ASN A 226 -30.67 -23.57 17.10
CA ASN A 226 -30.34 -24.25 15.86
C ASN A 226 -29.06 -25.12 15.97
N ALA A 227 -28.57 -25.39 17.18
CA ALA A 227 -27.36 -26.20 17.40
C ALA A 227 -27.42 -27.58 16.72
N ASP A 228 -28.56 -28.26 16.76
CA ASP A 228 -28.72 -29.59 16.14
C ASP A 228 -28.63 -29.54 14.60
N GLN A 229 -28.93 -28.39 14.00
CA GLN A 229 -28.89 -28.20 12.54
C GLN A 229 -27.54 -27.70 12.02
N LEU A 230 -26.70 -27.13 12.90
CA LEU A 230 -25.50 -26.41 12.51
C LEU A 230 -24.24 -27.14 12.97
N SER A 231 -23.26 -27.18 12.08
CA SER A 231 -21.91 -27.71 12.33
C SER A 231 -20.88 -26.63 12.65
N ALA A 232 -21.20 -25.38 12.34
CA ALA A 232 -20.40 -24.19 12.59
C ALA A 232 -21.30 -22.99 12.85
N TYR A 233 -20.74 -21.94 13.44
CA TYR A 233 -21.38 -20.64 13.57
C TYR A 233 -20.57 -19.60 12.81
N ASP A 234 -21.22 -18.54 12.32
CA ASP A 234 -20.54 -17.49 11.59
C ASP A 234 -21.25 -16.14 11.71
N PHE A 235 -20.47 -15.08 11.50
CA PHE A 235 -20.93 -13.71 11.58
C PHE A 235 -20.01 -12.75 10.80
N HIS A 236 -20.55 -11.59 10.46
CA HIS A 236 -19.82 -10.51 9.81
C HIS A 236 -19.31 -9.50 10.85
N ASN A 237 -18.11 -8.96 10.64
CA ASN A 237 -17.60 -7.87 11.46
C ASN A 237 -16.74 -6.88 10.67
N TYR A 238 -17.35 -5.75 10.34
CA TYR A 238 -16.69 -4.53 9.91
C TYR A 238 -16.49 -3.61 11.11
N LEU A 239 -15.42 -2.82 11.11
CA LEU A 239 -15.25 -1.79 12.13
C LEU A 239 -16.19 -0.60 11.86
N ASN A 240 -16.31 0.31 12.82
CA ASN A 240 -17.34 1.36 12.77
C ASN A 240 -17.25 2.27 11.54
N ASP A 241 -18.39 2.82 11.14
CA ASP A 241 -18.53 3.69 9.96
C ASP A 241 -17.90 5.09 10.11
N THR A 242 -17.20 5.37 11.20
CA THR A 242 -16.44 6.62 11.38
C THR A 242 -14.94 6.31 11.44
N PRO A 243 -14.08 7.16 10.83
CA PRO A 243 -12.64 6.91 10.81
C PRO A 243 -12.01 6.86 12.20
N ASP A 244 -12.45 7.74 13.11
CA ASP A 244 -11.88 7.81 14.47
C ASP A 244 -12.29 6.59 15.30
N ASP A 245 -13.53 6.13 15.17
CA ASP A 245 -13.99 4.95 15.92
C ASP A 245 -13.36 3.65 15.41
N THR A 246 -13.10 3.54 14.10
CA THR A 246 -12.37 2.41 13.51
C THR A 246 -10.97 2.27 14.12
N TYR A 247 -10.20 3.37 14.13
CA TYR A 247 -8.87 3.39 14.73
C TYR A 247 -8.94 3.09 16.23
N ASN A 248 -9.93 3.65 16.94
CA ASN A 248 -10.16 3.43 18.36
C ASN A 248 -10.56 1.97 18.69
N GLN A 249 -11.29 1.26 17.82
CA GLN A 249 -11.70 -0.13 18.05
C GLN A 249 -10.52 -1.10 17.94
N LEU A 250 -9.68 -0.94 16.91
CA LEU A 250 -8.40 -1.66 16.85
C LEU A 250 -7.60 -1.33 18.09
N TYR A 251 -7.45 -0.03 18.39
CA TYR A 251 -6.66 0.46 19.52
C TYR A 251 -7.05 -0.10 20.88
N ASN A 252 -8.34 -0.16 21.17
CA ASN A 252 -8.83 -0.60 22.48
C ASN A 252 -8.85 -2.12 22.64
N ARG A 253 -8.30 -2.87 21.69
CA ARG A 253 -8.35 -4.35 21.67
C ARG A 253 -9.79 -4.86 21.71
N THR A 254 -10.70 -4.09 21.12
CA THR A 254 -12.13 -4.36 21.21
C THR A 254 -12.46 -5.66 20.49
N ILE A 255 -11.73 -6.00 19.42
CA ILE A 255 -11.96 -7.23 18.65
C ILE A 255 -11.69 -8.45 19.53
N GLU A 256 -10.50 -8.58 20.12
CA GLU A 256 -10.13 -9.75 20.93
C GLU A 256 -11.15 -9.96 22.06
N THR A 257 -11.46 -8.89 22.80
CA THR A 257 -12.37 -8.95 23.95
C THR A 257 -13.81 -9.24 23.53
N THR A 258 -14.30 -8.57 22.49
CA THR A 258 -15.69 -8.71 22.02
C THR A 258 -15.92 -10.10 21.43
N PHE A 259 -14.96 -10.59 20.63
CA PHE A 259 -15.06 -11.91 20.03
C PHE A 259 -14.94 -13.01 21.07
N ALA A 260 -14.08 -12.87 22.08
CA ALA A 260 -14.04 -13.81 23.20
C ALA A 260 -15.39 -13.86 23.96
N ASN A 261 -16.06 -12.72 24.12
CA ASN A 261 -17.40 -12.66 24.71
C ASN A 261 -18.47 -13.30 23.81
N TYR A 262 -18.39 -13.11 22.49
CA TYR A 262 -19.27 -13.79 21.53
C TYR A 262 -19.08 -15.30 21.61
N LEU A 263 -17.84 -15.76 21.62
CA LEU A 263 -17.51 -17.18 21.75
C LEU A 263 -18.02 -17.76 23.08
N ALA A 264 -17.84 -17.04 24.19
CA ALA A 264 -18.39 -17.45 25.49
C ALA A 264 -19.93 -17.55 25.47
N ASN A 265 -20.62 -16.64 24.77
CA ASN A 265 -22.08 -16.71 24.60
C ASN A 265 -22.51 -17.88 23.70
N VAL A 266 -21.78 -18.20 22.65
CA VAL A 266 -22.00 -19.41 21.83
C VAL A 266 -21.84 -20.65 22.72
N TYR A 267 -20.72 -20.78 23.43
CA TYR A 267 -20.42 -21.95 24.27
C TYR A 267 -21.31 -22.10 25.50
N LYS A 268 -21.99 -21.03 25.93
CA LYS A 268 -23.05 -21.12 26.93
C LYS A 268 -24.22 -21.98 26.46
N TYR A 269 -24.54 -21.96 25.17
CA TYR A 269 -25.67 -22.68 24.60
C TYR A 269 -25.29 -23.96 23.86
N ASP A 270 -24.13 -23.97 23.17
CA ASP A 270 -23.57 -25.15 22.54
C ASP A 270 -22.07 -25.29 22.87
N ASN A 271 -21.73 -26.22 23.76
CA ASN A 271 -20.36 -26.48 24.21
C ASN A 271 -19.63 -27.58 23.41
N SER A 272 -20.14 -27.97 22.23
CA SER A 272 -19.55 -29.01 21.38
C SER A 272 -18.27 -28.59 20.65
N ASN A 273 -17.76 -27.37 20.90
CA ASN A 273 -16.54 -26.81 20.31
C ASN A 273 -16.59 -26.75 18.76
N LYS A 274 -17.78 -26.47 18.20
CA LYS A 274 -17.96 -26.16 16.78
C LYS A 274 -17.18 -24.89 16.41
N PRO A 275 -16.62 -24.81 15.19
CA PRO A 275 -15.92 -23.61 14.75
C PRO A 275 -16.88 -22.40 14.69
N VAL A 276 -16.33 -21.23 15.05
CA VAL A 276 -17.00 -19.93 14.93
C VAL A 276 -16.19 -19.08 13.97
N HIS A 277 -16.74 -18.79 12.80
CA HIS A 277 -16.08 -18.07 11.72
C HIS A 277 -16.43 -16.58 11.77
N VAL A 278 -15.45 -15.73 11.50
CA VAL A 278 -15.71 -14.38 11.01
C VAL A 278 -15.74 -14.48 9.48
N SER A 279 -16.93 -14.69 8.93
CA SER A 279 -17.15 -15.07 7.52
C SER A 279 -16.99 -13.90 6.55
N GLU A 280 -17.06 -12.67 7.04
CA GLU A 280 -16.75 -11.47 6.27
C GLU A 280 -16.25 -10.36 7.20
N MET A 281 -15.10 -9.79 6.89
CA MET A 281 -14.50 -8.75 7.73
C MET A 281 -13.55 -7.83 6.99
N ALA A 282 -13.33 -6.65 7.58
CA ALA A 282 -12.26 -5.74 7.24
C ALA A 282 -11.95 -4.84 8.45
N PRO A 283 -10.73 -4.28 8.55
CA PRO A 283 -10.33 -3.40 9.65
C PRO A 283 -10.88 -1.97 9.51
N ILE A 284 -11.98 -1.77 8.78
CA ILE A 284 -12.66 -0.49 8.56
C ILE A 284 -14.17 -0.72 8.33
N GLY A 285 -14.97 0.35 8.34
CA GLY A 285 -16.40 0.30 8.03
C GLY A 285 -16.73 0.16 6.55
N VAL A 286 -17.89 -0.45 6.27
CA VAL A 286 -18.38 -0.73 4.90
C VAL A 286 -18.39 0.51 3.99
N PRO A 287 -18.80 1.72 4.44
CA PRO A 287 -18.80 2.90 3.58
C PRO A 287 -17.44 3.26 2.99
N PHE A 288 -16.33 2.89 3.63
CA PHE A 288 -14.98 3.21 3.12
C PHE A 288 -14.42 2.15 2.18
N ILE A 289 -15.01 0.95 2.17
CA ILE A 289 -14.59 -0.18 1.34
C ILE A 289 -15.43 -0.25 0.06
N ASP A 290 -16.75 -0.17 0.26
CA ASP A 290 -17.74 -0.32 -0.80
C ASP A 290 -18.05 1.01 -1.50
N TRP A 291 -17.54 2.13 -0.97
CA TRP A 291 -17.63 3.46 -1.56
C TRP A 291 -16.39 4.33 -1.19
N PRO A 292 -15.17 4.07 -1.71
CA PRO A 292 -13.98 4.77 -1.26
C PRO A 292 -14.17 6.26 -1.50
N VAL A 293 -14.20 6.99 -0.38
CA VAL A 293 -14.32 8.43 -0.38
C VAL A 293 -12.93 8.98 -0.69
N ALA A 294 -12.78 9.79 -1.74
CA ALA A 294 -11.49 10.38 -2.14
C ALA A 294 -10.77 11.09 -0.98
N ASP A 295 -11.54 11.61 -0.01
CA ASP A 295 -11.04 12.33 1.17
C ASP A 295 -10.82 11.44 2.42
N ALA A 296 -11.05 10.13 2.35
CA ALA A 296 -10.94 9.23 3.50
C ALA A 296 -9.55 9.31 4.16
N PRO A 297 -9.46 9.32 5.51
CA PRO A 297 -8.19 9.23 6.23
C PRO A 297 -7.37 8.01 5.79
N ALA A 298 -6.04 8.08 5.88
CA ALA A 298 -5.15 7.06 5.33
C ALA A 298 -5.48 5.66 5.87
N HIS A 299 -5.76 5.52 7.17
CA HIS A 299 -6.15 4.24 7.79
C HIS A 299 -7.49 3.65 7.30
N CYS A 300 -8.31 4.44 6.60
CA CYS A 300 -9.53 3.98 5.94
C CYS A 300 -9.33 3.68 4.45
N ARG A 301 -8.14 3.95 3.89
CA ARG A 301 -7.84 3.74 2.47
C ARG A 301 -7.15 2.41 2.28
N ILE A 302 -7.85 1.52 1.59
CA ILE A 302 -7.49 0.16 1.19
C ILE A 302 -6.11 0.00 0.51
N ASP A 303 -5.60 1.04 -0.14
CA ASP A 303 -4.35 1.06 -0.90
C ASP A 303 -3.15 1.53 -0.07
N THR A 304 -3.33 1.76 1.23
CA THR A 304 -2.31 2.32 2.12
C THR A 304 -1.65 1.30 3.03
N TYR A 305 -0.49 1.70 3.53
CA TYR A 305 0.25 1.04 4.60
C TYR A 305 -0.58 0.88 5.89
N GLU A 306 -1.31 1.91 6.32
CA GLU A 306 -2.03 1.92 7.59
C GLU A 306 -3.13 0.87 7.63
N TYR A 307 -3.85 0.73 6.52
CA TYR A 307 -4.88 -0.29 6.33
C TYR A 307 -4.29 -1.70 6.38
N ALA A 308 -3.18 -1.92 5.67
CA ALA A 308 -2.47 -3.18 5.64
C ALA A 308 -1.92 -3.61 7.02
N LEU A 309 -1.35 -2.67 7.77
CA LEU A 309 -0.92 -2.92 9.16
C LEU A 309 -2.13 -3.15 10.08
N GLY A 310 -3.27 -2.50 9.80
CA GLY A 310 -4.55 -2.73 10.47
C GLY A 310 -5.06 -4.16 10.27
N PHE A 311 -4.83 -4.77 9.11
CA PHE A 311 -5.20 -6.17 8.85
C PHE A 311 -4.41 -7.18 9.69
N TRP A 312 -3.11 -6.97 9.88
CA TRP A 312 -2.33 -7.80 10.81
C TRP A 312 -2.81 -7.66 12.25
N ASP A 313 -3.02 -6.42 12.70
CA ASP A 313 -3.58 -6.13 14.02
C ASP A 313 -4.94 -6.84 14.24
N TYR A 314 -5.87 -6.65 13.30
CA TYR A 314 -7.18 -7.32 13.33
C TYR A 314 -7.03 -8.84 13.37
N GLY A 315 -6.22 -9.41 12.48
CA GLY A 315 -5.99 -10.86 12.39
C GLY A 315 -5.41 -11.44 13.67
N ILE A 316 -4.47 -10.73 14.31
CA ILE A 316 -3.91 -11.11 15.62
C ILE A 316 -5.03 -11.15 16.66
N GLN A 317 -5.81 -10.08 16.81
CA GLN A 317 -6.88 -10.02 17.79
C GLN A 317 -7.96 -11.08 17.56
N LEU A 318 -8.33 -11.32 16.30
CA LEU A 318 -9.27 -12.36 15.91
C LEU A 318 -8.77 -13.74 16.34
N ALA A 319 -7.55 -14.12 15.98
CA ALA A 319 -7.03 -15.45 16.31
C ALA A 319 -6.86 -15.63 17.83
N ARG A 320 -6.37 -14.59 18.54
CA ARG A 320 -6.23 -14.60 20.01
C ARG A 320 -7.56 -14.75 20.75
N SER A 321 -8.67 -14.34 20.14
CA SER A 321 -10.00 -14.48 20.74
C SER A 321 -10.55 -15.91 20.72
N GLY A 322 -9.91 -16.82 19.97
CA GLY A 322 -10.37 -18.19 19.78
C GLY A 322 -11.29 -18.41 18.59
N MET A 323 -11.57 -17.38 17.78
CA MET A 323 -12.30 -17.56 16.51
C MET A 323 -11.58 -18.57 15.61
N ALA A 324 -12.37 -19.35 14.87
CA ALA A 324 -11.86 -20.44 14.03
C ALA A 324 -11.24 -19.92 12.73
N SER A 325 -11.76 -18.82 12.17
CA SER A 325 -11.23 -18.22 10.93
C SER A 325 -11.59 -16.74 10.80
N GLY A 326 -10.86 -16.05 9.93
CA GLY A 326 -11.21 -14.71 9.46
C GLY A 326 -11.13 -14.62 7.94
N LEU A 327 -12.22 -14.22 7.29
CA LEU A 327 -12.33 -14.13 5.84
C LEU A 327 -12.45 -12.67 5.41
N ALA A 328 -11.37 -12.11 4.88
CA ALA A 328 -11.29 -10.72 4.47
C ALA A 328 -12.19 -10.41 3.26
N TRP A 329 -12.89 -9.27 3.29
CA TRP A 329 -13.51 -8.66 2.11
C TRP A 329 -12.48 -7.72 1.46
N ALA A 330 -11.91 -8.02 0.29
CA ALA A 330 -12.12 -9.19 -0.58
C ALA A 330 -10.85 -9.61 -1.36
N LEU A 331 -10.91 -10.70 -2.12
CA LEU A 331 -9.81 -11.10 -3.03
C LEU A 331 -9.55 -10.03 -4.09
N ASP A 332 -10.59 -9.67 -4.83
CA ASP A 332 -10.58 -8.72 -5.93
C ASP A 332 -11.69 -7.67 -5.77
N GLY A 333 -11.38 -6.42 -6.14
CA GLY A 333 -12.31 -5.30 -6.15
C GLY A 333 -13.18 -5.32 -7.40
N LEU A 334 -14.36 -4.71 -7.30
CA LEU A 334 -15.34 -4.64 -8.39
C LEU A 334 -15.68 -3.16 -8.63
N GLU A 335 -15.75 -2.73 -9.89
CA GLU A 335 -16.11 -1.34 -10.21
C GLU A 335 -17.53 -0.98 -9.71
N GLN A 336 -17.87 0.32 -9.67
CA GLN A 336 -19.01 0.95 -8.96
C GLN A 336 -18.74 1.31 -7.50
N ASN A 337 -17.62 1.97 -7.27
CA ASN A 337 -17.18 2.39 -5.94
C ASN A 337 -16.90 1.21 -5.00
N LYS A 338 -16.93 -0.07 -5.40
CA LYS A 338 -16.62 -1.19 -4.49
C LYS A 338 -15.18 -1.66 -4.58
N ASN A 339 -14.27 -0.96 -3.92
CA ASN A 339 -12.84 -1.20 -4.13
C ASN A 339 -12.20 -2.18 -3.12
N ALA A 340 -12.91 -3.18 -2.61
CA ALA A 340 -12.47 -3.98 -1.47
C ALA A 340 -11.21 -4.87 -1.62
N GLY A 341 -10.77 -5.15 -2.86
CA GLY A 341 -9.84 -6.24 -3.16
C GLY A 341 -8.36 -6.02 -2.79
N MET A 342 -7.58 -7.11 -2.81
CA MET A 342 -6.11 -7.08 -2.80
C MET A 342 -5.54 -6.57 -4.13
N TRP A 343 -6.36 -6.64 -5.18
CA TRP A 343 -6.21 -6.02 -6.50
C TRP A 343 -7.61 -5.74 -7.07
N ASN A 344 -7.73 -5.23 -8.29
CA ASN A 344 -8.99 -4.98 -8.99
C ASN A 344 -8.97 -5.62 -10.39
N ASN A 345 -9.81 -6.63 -10.63
CA ASN A 345 -9.86 -7.35 -11.90
C ASN A 345 -10.65 -6.63 -13.02
N ALA A 346 -11.31 -5.53 -12.70
CA ALA A 346 -12.10 -4.72 -13.63
C ALA A 346 -11.36 -3.46 -14.12
N GLY A 347 -10.19 -3.14 -13.55
CA GLY A 347 -9.16 -2.30 -14.18
C GLY A 347 -9.06 -0.84 -13.74
N THR A 348 -10.12 -0.17 -13.27
CA THR A 348 -10.10 1.29 -13.06
C THR A 348 -9.38 1.72 -11.78
N TYR A 349 -9.48 0.95 -10.69
CA TYR A 349 -8.82 1.29 -9.41
C TYR A 349 -7.49 0.54 -9.20
N GLY A 350 -6.51 0.85 -10.06
CA GLY A 350 -5.16 0.27 -10.01
C GLY A 350 -5.02 -1.12 -10.64
N GLY A 351 -6.10 -1.62 -11.25
CA GLY A 351 -6.14 -2.89 -11.97
C GLY A 351 -5.55 -4.05 -11.17
N MET A 352 -4.77 -4.88 -11.84
CA MET A 352 -4.11 -6.02 -11.24
C MET A 352 -2.90 -5.65 -10.35
N THR A 353 -2.66 -4.39 -10.00
CA THR A 353 -1.58 -4.04 -9.05
C THR A 353 -1.90 -4.57 -7.66
N LEU A 354 -0.94 -5.25 -7.03
CA LEU A 354 -1.09 -5.77 -5.66
C LEU A 354 -1.04 -4.62 -4.65
N ARG A 355 -2.03 -4.55 -3.76
CA ARG A 355 -2.10 -3.51 -2.72
C ARG A 355 -1.27 -3.89 -1.50
N PRO A 356 -0.84 -2.94 -0.66
CA PRO A 356 -0.02 -3.24 0.52
C PRO A 356 -0.61 -4.33 1.43
N TRP A 357 -1.94 -4.39 1.56
CA TRP A 357 -2.59 -5.37 2.41
C TRP A 357 -2.63 -6.79 1.83
N TYR A 358 -2.39 -6.96 0.52
CA TYR A 358 -2.10 -8.28 -0.07
C TYR A 358 -0.95 -8.95 0.67
N TYR A 359 0.13 -8.22 0.88
CA TYR A 359 1.37 -8.75 1.46
C TYR A 359 1.18 -9.16 2.92
N THR A 360 0.48 -8.34 3.70
CA THR A 360 0.19 -8.68 5.10
C THR A 360 -0.76 -9.88 5.17
N TRP A 361 -1.84 -9.88 4.39
CA TRP A 361 -2.85 -10.94 4.44
C TRP A 361 -2.36 -12.27 3.83
N GLN A 362 -1.51 -12.22 2.80
CA GLN A 362 -0.86 -13.40 2.22
C GLN A 362 0.00 -14.15 3.25
N LEU A 363 0.82 -13.43 4.02
CA LEU A 363 1.63 -14.04 5.07
C LEU A 363 0.77 -14.68 6.16
N MET A 364 -0.34 -14.03 6.54
CA MET A 364 -1.32 -14.58 7.49
C MET A 364 -1.93 -15.89 6.98
N CYS A 365 -2.44 -15.90 5.74
CA CYS A 365 -3.05 -17.07 5.12
C CYS A 365 -2.07 -18.25 5.01
N ARG A 366 -0.86 -17.98 4.52
CA ARG A 366 0.13 -19.00 4.19
C ARG A 366 0.73 -19.67 5.42
N TYR A 367 0.97 -18.91 6.48
CA TYR A 367 1.76 -19.35 7.64
C TYR A 367 0.96 -19.51 8.93
N PHE A 368 -0.35 -19.23 8.92
CA PHE A 368 -1.30 -19.71 9.93
C PHE A 368 -2.30 -20.73 9.33
N PRO A 369 -1.82 -21.87 8.81
CA PRO A 369 -2.66 -22.79 8.05
C PRO A 369 -3.71 -23.50 8.92
N ARG A 370 -4.76 -24.02 8.29
CA ARG A 370 -5.74 -24.93 8.90
C ARG A 370 -5.05 -26.03 9.70
N GLY A 371 -5.55 -26.29 10.90
CA GLY A 371 -5.02 -27.33 11.80
C GLY A 371 -3.77 -26.93 12.59
N ALA A 372 -3.23 -25.72 12.38
CA ALA A 372 -2.26 -25.15 13.30
C ALA A 372 -2.86 -24.97 14.71
N LYS A 373 -2.01 -25.05 15.71
CA LYS A 373 -2.37 -24.70 17.10
C LYS A 373 -2.05 -23.25 17.34
N ILE A 374 -3.08 -22.43 17.50
CA ILE A 374 -2.91 -21.02 17.81
C ILE A 374 -2.36 -20.87 19.23
N LEU A 375 -1.28 -20.11 19.34
CA LEU A 375 -0.59 -19.81 20.57
C LEU A 375 -0.91 -18.36 20.93
N LYS A 376 -1.66 -18.18 22.01
CA LYS A 376 -1.79 -16.88 22.65
C LYS A 376 -0.46 -16.58 23.32
N MET A 377 0.29 -15.67 22.73
CA MET A 377 1.60 -15.28 23.23
C MET A 377 1.44 -14.22 24.33
N THR A 378 2.31 -14.25 25.33
CA THR A 378 2.38 -13.18 26.33
C THR A 378 2.76 -11.89 25.61
N GLU A 379 2.05 -10.82 25.96
CA GLU A 379 2.30 -9.47 25.49
C GLU A 379 2.79 -8.61 26.66
N LEU A 380 3.38 -7.46 26.34
CA LEU A 380 3.95 -6.59 27.35
C LEU A 380 2.83 -6.03 28.25
N GLU A 381 2.91 -6.30 29.56
CA GLU A 381 1.86 -5.92 30.51
C GLU A 381 1.67 -4.39 30.54
N GLY A 382 0.40 -3.96 30.57
CA GLY A 382 0.04 -2.54 30.56
C GLY A 382 0.25 -1.84 29.21
N ARG A 383 0.63 -2.56 28.15
CA ARG A 383 0.93 -2.00 26.83
C ARG A 383 -0.07 -2.47 25.78
N LYS A 384 -0.58 -1.54 24.97
CA LYS A 384 -1.59 -1.79 23.93
C LYS A 384 -1.05 -1.65 22.51
N ASP A 385 0.16 -1.10 22.37
CA ASP A 385 0.86 -0.90 21.12
C ASP A 385 1.40 -2.20 20.51
N ILE A 386 1.80 -3.16 21.35
CA ILE A 386 2.33 -4.45 20.92
C ILE A 386 1.25 -5.51 20.92
N ARG A 387 1.09 -6.17 19.78
CA ARG A 387 0.21 -7.34 19.62
C ARG A 387 0.99 -8.50 19.04
N ILE A 388 0.82 -9.68 19.61
CA ILE A 388 1.62 -10.86 19.29
C ILE A 388 0.72 -12.08 19.15
N LEU A 389 0.89 -12.80 18.04
CA LEU A 389 0.28 -14.08 17.79
C LEU A 389 1.37 -15.10 17.46
N GLY A 390 1.22 -16.31 17.97
CA GLY A 390 2.02 -17.46 17.57
C GLY A 390 1.14 -18.58 17.02
N ALA A 391 1.75 -19.48 16.27
CA ALA A 391 1.15 -20.75 15.90
C ALA A 391 2.21 -21.84 15.88
N ARG A 392 1.80 -23.04 16.31
CA ARG A 392 2.54 -24.27 16.12
C ARG A 392 1.92 -25.06 14.97
N ILE A 393 2.71 -25.34 13.95
CA ILE A 393 2.32 -26.07 12.75
C ILE A 393 2.95 -27.48 12.83
N GLY A 394 2.10 -28.51 12.92
CA GLY A 394 2.57 -29.88 13.12
C GLY A 394 3.36 -30.06 14.43
N SER A 395 4.45 -30.83 14.40
CA SER A 395 5.29 -31.09 15.58
C SER A 395 6.48 -30.14 15.76
N GLU A 396 6.94 -29.47 14.71
CA GLU A 396 8.27 -28.82 14.71
C GLU A 396 8.28 -27.40 14.13
N ASP A 397 7.20 -26.98 13.47
CA ASP A 397 7.16 -25.69 12.79
C ASP A 397 6.41 -24.63 13.60
N TYR A 398 6.86 -23.39 13.46
CA TYR A 398 6.32 -22.25 14.17
C TYR A 398 6.17 -21.05 13.25
N SER A 399 5.16 -20.24 13.54
CA SER A 399 5.00 -18.91 12.96
C SER A 399 4.63 -17.91 14.05
N PHE A 400 5.19 -16.72 13.97
CA PHE A 400 4.93 -15.60 14.86
C PHE A 400 4.66 -14.36 14.04
N VAL A 401 3.72 -13.56 14.47
CA VAL A 401 3.54 -12.21 13.97
C VAL A 401 3.45 -11.27 15.15
N ALA A 402 4.16 -10.14 15.05
CA ALA A 402 4.04 -9.05 16.00
C ALA A 402 3.83 -7.73 15.28
N VAL A 403 2.93 -6.91 15.79
CA VAL A 403 2.71 -5.55 15.32
C VAL A 403 2.98 -4.59 16.47
N ASN A 404 3.74 -3.54 16.19
CA ASN A 404 3.96 -2.42 17.07
C ASN A 404 3.30 -1.17 16.49
N ARG A 405 2.14 -0.79 17.03
CA ARG A 405 1.40 0.39 16.58
C ARG A 405 1.85 1.61 17.38
N ARG A 406 1.95 2.78 16.74
CA ARG A 406 1.95 4.03 17.50
C ARG A 406 0.55 4.31 18.01
N MET A 407 0.36 4.21 19.32
CA MET A 407 -0.96 4.26 19.96
C MET A 407 -1.08 5.42 20.94
N ASP A 408 0.02 5.74 21.62
CA ASP A 408 0.11 6.85 22.56
C ASP A 408 1.55 7.36 22.61
N ALA A 409 1.77 8.42 23.39
CA ALA A 409 3.11 9.00 23.58
C ALA A 409 4.11 8.04 24.27
N GLN A 410 3.67 6.91 24.83
CA GLN A 410 4.52 5.90 25.48
C GLN A 410 4.94 4.78 24.52
N SER A 411 4.33 4.71 23.33
CA SER A 411 4.67 3.78 22.26
C SER A 411 6.13 3.98 21.82
N LYS A 412 6.88 2.89 21.66
CA LYS A 412 8.31 2.92 21.33
C LYS A 412 8.73 1.62 20.65
N THR A 413 9.89 1.61 20.01
CA THR A 413 10.53 0.36 19.56
C THR A 413 10.65 -0.63 20.71
N GLN A 414 10.36 -1.90 20.43
CA GLN A 414 10.44 -2.97 21.42
C GLN A 414 11.34 -4.10 20.94
N SER A 415 12.20 -4.55 21.85
CA SER A 415 12.95 -5.80 21.69
C SER A 415 12.11 -6.95 22.23
N ILE A 416 11.79 -7.93 21.38
CA ILE A 416 10.96 -9.08 21.75
C ILE A 416 11.74 -10.36 21.52
N THR A 417 11.85 -11.18 22.56
CA THR A 417 12.41 -12.53 22.47
C THR A 417 11.26 -13.55 22.38
N PHE A 418 11.20 -14.28 21.27
CA PHE A 418 10.30 -15.43 21.09
C PHE A 418 11.04 -16.72 21.48
N LYS A 419 10.60 -17.38 22.55
CA LYS A 419 11.16 -18.68 22.94
C LYS A 419 10.52 -19.81 22.14
N VAL A 420 11.31 -20.44 21.29
CA VAL A 420 10.88 -21.59 20.48
C VAL A 420 11.98 -22.63 20.44
N ASP A 421 11.65 -23.86 20.83
CA ASP A 421 12.57 -24.97 20.66
C ASP A 421 12.50 -25.45 19.20
N CYS A 422 13.36 -24.91 18.36
CA CYS A 422 13.43 -25.26 16.95
C CYS A 422 14.89 -25.27 16.49
N THR A 423 15.24 -26.16 15.57
CA THR A 423 16.57 -26.22 14.94
C THR A 423 16.51 -25.87 13.45
N LYS A 424 15.33 -25.48 12.94
CA LYS A 424 15.13 -25.13 11.53
C LYS A 424 15.53 -23.67 11.28
N PRO A 425 15.87 -23.31 10.04
CA PRO A 425 16.03 -21.92 9.65
C PRO A 425 14.77 -21.10 9.96
N LEU A 426 14.96 -19.83 10.29
CA LEU A 426 13.88 -18.86 10.42
C LEU A 426 13.91 -17.88 9.25
N TYR A 427 12.72 -17.50 8.81
CA TYR A 427 12.48 -16.51 7.78
C TYR A 427 11.74 -15.34 8.41
N ILE A 428 12.31 -14.14 8.27
CA ILE A 428 11.80 -12.93 8.88
C ILE A 428 11.38 -11.95 7.79
N TYR A 429 10.10 -11.59 7.79
CA TYR A 429 9.53 -10.55 6.96
C TYR A 429 9.30 -9.30 7.81
N ARG A 430 9.63 -8.13 7.27
CA ARG A 430 9.33 -6.84 7.88
C ARG A 430 8.35 -6.09 6.99
N PHE A 431 7.35 -5.48 7.61
CA PHE A 431 6.38 -4.64 6.94
C PHE A 431 6.31 -3.28 7.65
N ASN A 432 6.76 -2.26 6.96
CA ASN A 432 6.71 -0.88 7.40
C ASN A 432 6.42 0.02 6.19
N ARG A 433 6.30 1.33 6.40
CA ARG A 433 6.03 2.31 5.32
C ARG A 433 7.02 2.23 4.16
N ASN A 434 8.22 1.74 4.44
CA ASN A 434 9.35 1.68 3.53
C ASN A 434 9.47 0.31 2.83
N SER A 435 8.72 -0.68 3.31
CA SER A 435 8.73 -2.06 2.85
C SER A 435 7.31 -2.62 2.92
N CYS A 436 6.40 -2.02 2.13
CA CYS A 436 4.98 -2.41 2.09
C CYS A 436 4.56 -3.10 0.79
N GLY A 437 5.54 -3.66 0.06
CA GLY A 437 5.34 -4.30 -1.25
C GLY A 437 5.51 -3.36 -2.44
N ASP A 438 5.89 -3.92 -3.58
CA ASP A 438 6.22 -3.19 -4.82
C ASP A 438 5.04 -3.13 -5.83
N GLY A 439 3.93 -3.78 -5.50
CA GLY A 439 2.76 -3.89 -6.37
C GLY A 439 2.77 -5.05 -7.35
N ALA A 440 3.84 -5.85 -7.42
CA ALA A 440 4.01 -6.91 -8.41
C ALA A 440 4.49 -8.24 -7.80
N ALA A 441 5.46 -8.21 -6.89
CA ALA A 441 6.00 -9.40 -6.25
C ALA A 441 4.94 -10.15 -5.44
N LEU A 442 4.92 -11.47 -5.53
CA LEU A 442 3.91 -12.28 -4.83
C LEU A 442 4.16 -12.45 -3.32
N SER A 443 5.28 -11.92 -2.80
CA SER A 443 5.66 -11.95 -1.38
C SER A 443 6.59 -10.79 -1.05
N LEU A 444 6.62 -10.38 0.23
CA LEU A 444 7.65 -9.48 0.75
C LEU A 444 9.04 -10.14 0.72
N PRO A 445 10.12 -9.34 0.66
CA PRO A 445 11.47 -9.85 0.90
C PRO A 445 11.59 -10.38 2.33
N TYR A 446 12.52 -11.31 2.54
CA TYR A 446 12.76 -11.93 3.84
C TYR A 446 14.25 -12.03 4.16
N GLU A 447 14.56 -12.00 5.45
CA GLU A 447 15.85 -12.38 6.01
C GLU A 447 15.82 -13.85 6.42
N LYS A 448 16.89 -14.59 6.10
CA LYS A 448 17.04 -16.00 6.52
C LYS A 448 18.09 -16.12 7.62
N ILE A 449 17.70 -16.71 8.76
CA ILE A 449 18.58 -16.96 9.91
C ILE A 449 18.82 -18.47 10.05
N THR A 450 20.09 -18.89 10.16
CA THR A 450 20.50 -20.31 10.19
C THR A 450 21.41 -20.71 11.36
N ASP A 451 22.10 -19.75 11.99
CA ASP A 451 23.23 -20.02 12.90
C ASP A 451 22.96 -19.73 14.41
N GLN A 452 21.75 -19.32 14.77
CA GLN A 452 21.43 -19.11 16.19
C GLN A 452 21.07 -20.45 16.84
N ASN A 453 21.55 -20.69 18.07
CA ASN A 453 21.10 -21.81 18.88
C ASN A 453 19.66 -21.51 19.33
N LEU A 454 18.71 -21.68 18.39
CA LEU A 454 17.32 -21.28 18.50
C LEU A 454 16.60 -21.96 19.65
N SER A 455 17.16 -23.04 20.22
CA SER A 455 16.75 -23.62 21.51
C SER A 455 16.67 -22.61 22.66
N THR A 456 17.35 -21.46 22.58
CA THR A 456 17.25 -20.36 23.56
C THR A 456 16.25 -19.25 23.19
N GLY A 457 15.59 -19.36 22.03
CA GLY A 457 14.71 -18.36 21.43
C GLY A 457 15.41 -17.44 20.42
N ILE A 458 14.62 -16.62 19.74
CA ILE A 458 15.07 -15.56 18.81
C ILE A 458 14.67 -14.19 19.37
N THR A 459 15.60 -13.24 19.37
CA THR A 459 15.32 -11.83 19.70
C THR A 459 15.26 -10.98 18.45
N VAL A 460 14.19 -10.22 18.30
CA VAL A 460 13.98 -9.27 17.20
C VAL A 460 13.62 -7.89 17.73
N GLU A 461 14.12 -6.86 17.07
CA GLU A 461 13.63 -5.50 17.24
C GLU A 461 12.39 -5.28 16.39
N VAL A 462 11.32 -4.80 17.02
CA VAL A 462 10.07 -4.39 16.38
C VAL A 462 9.91 -2.88 16.55
N PRO A 463 10.34 -2.09 15.54
CA PRO A 463 10.17 -0.64 15.51
C PRO A 463 8.71 -0.22 15.68
N MET A 464 8.51 1.00 16.15
CA MET A 464 7.16 1.59 16.21
C MET A 464 6.61 1.79 14.80
N GLU A 465 5.30 1.56 14.62
CA GLU A 465 4.65 1.50 13.31
C GLU A 465 5.32 0.51 12.35
N GLU A 466 5.61 -0.70 12.83
CA GLU A 466 6.10 -1.81 12.01
C GLU A 466 5.41 -3.10 12.46
N GLY A 467 5.28 -4.04 11.53
CA GLY A 467 5.03 -5.43 11.86
C GLY A 467 6.15 -6.34 11.40
N ILE A 468 6.35 -7.42 12.12
CA ILE A 468 7.31 -8.47 11.81
C ILE A 468 6.59 -9.81 11.75
N PHE A 469 6.93 -10.62 10.76
CA PHE A 469 6.47 -11.99 10.63
C PHE A 469 7.68 -12.92 10.65
N ILE A 470 7.66 -13.94 11.50
CA ILE A 470 8.74 -14.90 11.66
C ILE A 470 8.17 -16.29 11.42
N THR A 471 8.79 -17.12 10.59
CA THR A 471 8.34 -18.49 10.35
C THR A 471 9.48 -19.46 10.11
N THR A 472 9.27 -20.72 10.47
CA THR A 472 10.16 -21.84 10.08
C THR A 472 9.75 -22.48 8.77
N LEU A 473 8.54 -22.18 8.26
CA LEU A 473 8.05 -22.70 7.00
C LEU A 473 8.81 -22.05 5.84
N GLU A 474 9.11 -22.84 4.81
CA GLU A 474 9.84 -22.34 3.66
C GLU A 474 9.09 -21.17 2.99
N PRO A 475 9.83 -20.12 2.60
CA PRO A 475 9.27 -18.95 1.95
C PRO A 475 8.65 -19.33 0.60
N LEU A 476 7.73 -18.49 0.10
CA LEU A 476 7.38 -18.55 -1.31
C LEU A 476 8.65 -18.27 -2.12
N GLU A 477 9.22 -19.30 -2.76
CA GLU A 477 10.23 -19.11 -3.80
C GLU A 477 9.53 -18.44 -4.99
N THR A 478 9.54 -17.11 -5.01
CA THR A 478 9.33 -16.42 -6.26
C THR A 478 10.56 -16.74 -7.11
N ASN A 479 10.45 -17.75 -7.99
CA ASN A 479 11.24 -17.69 -9.21
C ASN A 479 11.03 -16.26 -9.73
N THR A 480 12.11 -15.48 -9.76
CA THR A 480 12.14 -14.18 -10.44
C THR A 480 11.32 -14.35 -11.71
N SER A 481 10.30 -13.51 -11.92
CA SER A 481 9.38 -13.57 -13.07
C SER A 481 10.09 -14.22 -14.26
N ASP A 482 9.58 -15.40 -14.69
CA ASP A 482 10.25 -16.20 -15.73
C ASP A 482 10.66 -15.25 -16.85
N THR A 483 11.96 -15.19 -17.12
CA THR A 483 12.46 -14.25 -18.12
C THR A 483 11.94 -14.73 -19.47
N GLN A 484 11.07 -13.96 -20.11
CA GLN A 484 10.46 -14.33 -21.37
C GLN A 484 11.21 -13.66 -22.51
N SER A 485 11.43 -14.38 -23.61
CA SER A 485 12.06 -13.86 -24.83
C SER A 485 11.07 -13.18 -25.78
N THR A 486 9.81 -13.08 -25.38
CA THR A 486 8.72 -12.51 -26.17
C THR A 486 8.06 -11.35 -25.44
N LEU A 487 7.65 -10.34 -26.19
CA LEU A 487 6.84 -9.21 -25.72
C LEU A 487 5.76 -8.96 -26.77
N THR A 488 4.51 -8.76 -26.34
CA THR A 488 3.40 -8.36 -27.22
C THR A 488 2.41 -7.55 -26.39
N ILE A 489 2.14 -6.31 -26.79
CA ILE A 489 1.20 -5.39 -26.15
C ILE A 489 0.42 -4.70 -27.28
N ASP A 490 -0.89 -4.92 -27.34
CA ASP A 490 -1.81 -4.34 -28.34
C ASP A 490 -2.98 -3.56 -27.71
N PHE A 491 -2.91 -3.34 -26.38
CA PHE A 491 -3.90 -2.61 -25.57
C PHE A 491 -5.35 -3.11 -25.66
N GLU A 492 -5.61 -4.25 -26.31
CA GLU A 492 -6.92 -4.92 -26.29
C GLU A 492 -7.22 -5.58 -24.94
N SER A 493 -6.15 -5.84 -24.18
CA SER A 493 -6.20 -6.27 -22.79
C SER A 493 -5.22 -5.43 -21.96
N GLN A 494 -5.45 -5.40 -20.63
CA GLN A 494 -4.49 -4.84 -19.66
C GLN A 494 -3.52 -5.92 -19.15
N ASP A 495 -3.42 -7.05 -19.86
CA ASP A 495 -2.64 -8.19 -19.43
C ASP A 495 -1.17 -8.03 -19.87
N GLY A 496 -0.23 -8.43 -19.00
CA GLY A 496 1.20 -8.48 -19.34
C GLY A 496 1.99 -7.17 -19.22
N TYR A 497 1.38 -6.04 -18.88
CA TYR A 497 2.06 -4.76 -18.66
C TYR A 497 1.35 -3.86 -17.63
N MET A 498 2.08 -2.88 -17.09
CA MET A 498 1.53 -1.71 -16.40
C MET A 498 1.80 -0.47 -17.24
N LEU A 499 0.84 0.46 -17.24
CA LEU A 499 0.98 1.74 -17.91
C LEU A 499 0.99 2.85 -16.86
N LEU A 500 2.14 3.53 -16.74
CA LEU A 500 2.39 4.59 -15.78
C LEU A 500 2.47 5.93 -16.50
N GLY A 501 1.82 6.97 -15.97
CA GLY A 501 1.87 8.34 -16.51
C GLY A 501 2.55 9.31 -15.54
N ASP A 502 3.18 10.36 -16.08
CA ASP A 502 3.68 11.49 -15.29
C ASP A 502 2.59 12.56 -15.15
N TYR A 503 1.76 12.42 -14.12
CA TYR A 503 0.56 13.24 -13.93
C TYR A 503 0.82 14.66 -13.39
N ASN A 504 2.06 14.96 -12.99
CA ASN A 504 2.41 16.23 -12.33
C ASN A 504 2.65 17.38 -13.33
N LYS A 505 2.49 17.16 -14.64
CA LYS A 505 2.79 18.16 -15.70
C LYS A 505 1.69 18.30 -16.75
N GLY A 506 0.44 18.24 -16.30
CA GLY A 506 -0.72 18.34 -17.17
C GLY A 506 -0.81 17.17 -18.16
N ILE A 507 -0.38 15.96 -17.81
CA ILE A 507 -0.38 14.81 -18.73
C ILE A 507 -1.17 13.63 -18.18
N ARG A 508 -1.90 12.95 -19.07
CA ARG A 508 -2.71 11.78 -18.77
C ARG A 508 -2.27 10.61 -19.63
N THR A 509 -1.98 9.49 -18.99
CA THR A 509 -1.71 8.22 -19.68
C THR A 509 -2.82 7.24 -19.40
N TYR A 510 -3.43 6.70 -20.45
CA TYR A 510 -4.58 5.80 -20.32
C TYR A 510 -4.75 4.92 -21.57
N ILE A 511 -5.68 3.98 -21.52
CA ILE A 511 -6.08 3.17 -22.67
C ILE A 511 -7.41 3.71 -23.18
N GLY A 512 -7.51 3.93 -24.49
CA GLY A 512 -8.70 4.49 -25.11
C GLY A 512 -8.99 3.85 -26.47
N SER A 513 -10.17 4.12 -27.03
CA SER A 513 -10.56 3.60 -28.33
C SER A 513 -9.63 4.10 -29.43
N ASN A 514 -9.27 3.24 -30.38
CA ASN A 514 -8.43 3.61 -31.51
C ASN A 514 -9.17 4.61 -32.44
N PRO A 515 -8.69 5.86 -32.58
CA PRO A 515 -9.40 6.87 -33.37
C PRO A 515 -9.18 6.69 -34.88
N ARG A 516 -8.29 5.77 -35.29
CA ARG A 516 -7.95 5.51 -36.68
C ARG A 516 -7.75 4.02 -36.97
N LYS A 517 -8.75 3.21 -36.60
CA LYS A 517 -8.83 1.75 -36.89
C LYS A 517 -8.86 1.44 -38.39
N ARG A 518 -7.70 1.35 -39.02
CA ARG A 518 -7.46 0.95 -40.42
C ARG A 518 -5.98 0.60 -40.60
N ASP A 519 -5.68 -0.24 -41.59
CA ASP A 519 -4.32 -0.62 -41.99
C ASP A 519 -3.33 0.58 -41.91
N PRO A 520 -2.18 0.45 -41.23
CA PRO A 520 -1.59 -0.77 -40.62
C PRO A 520 -2.08 -1.15 -39.21
N ASN A 521 -2.96 -0.38 -38.59
CA ASN A 521 -3.42 -0.64 -37.22
C ASN A 521 -4.93 -0.90 -37.18
N THR A 522 -5.33 -2.12 -36.86
CA THR A 522 -6.74 -2.53 -36.82
C THR A 522 -7.26 -2.81 -35.42
N SER A 523 -6.51 -2.45 -34.38
CA SER A 523 -6.89 -2.58 -32.97
C SER A 523 -8.14 -1.74 -32.66
N ASP A 524 -9.02 -2.25 -31.80
CA ASP A 524 -10.12 -1.51 -31.19
C ASP A 524 -9.65 -0.49 -30.16
N ASN A 525 -8.58 -0.81 -29.41
CA ASN A 525 -8.01 0.05 -28.37
C ASN A 525 -6.55 0.41 -28.67
N ALA A 526 -6.05 1.45 -28.00
CA ALA A 526 -4.65 1.86 -28.06
C ALA A 526 -4.25 2.58 -26.77
N GLY A 527 -2.96 2.65 -26.50
CA GLY A 527 -2.41 3.47 -25.42
C GLY A 527 -2.36 4.95 -25.81
N TYR A 528 -2.66 5.82 -24.85
CA TYR A 528 -2.67 7.27 -25.00
C TYR A 528 -1.68 7.91 -24.04
N SER A 529 -0.93 8.88 -24.54
CA SER A 529 -0.20 9.87 -23.75
C SER A 529 -0.69 11.26 -24.17
N GLU A 530 -1.49 11.89 -23.32
CA GLU A 530 -2.15 13.18 -23.59
C GLU A 530 -1.60 14.32 -22.77
N ILE A 531 -1.51 15.50 -23.38
CA ILE A 531 -1.23 16.76 -22.68
C ILE A 531 -2.56 17.53 -22.52
N LEU A 532 -2.96 17.78 -21.28
CA LEU A 532 -4.07 18.61 -20.85
C LEU A 532 -3.68 20.09 -20.97
N ILE A 533 -4.60 20.87 -21.56
CA ILE A 533 -4.39 22.29 -21.87
C ILE A 533 -4.36 23.10 -20.56
N ASN A 534 -3.19 23.65 -20.21
CA ASN A 534 -2.95 24.97 -19.60
C ASN A 534 -1.54 25.17 -18.99
N ASP A 535 -0.68 24.13 -18.95
CA ASP A 535 0.62 24.19 -18.25
C ASP A 535 1.83 24.37 -19.19
N GLU A 536 2.93 24.95 -18.67
CA GLU A 536 4.22 25.01 -19.37
C GLU A 536 4.80 23.58 -19.54
N TYR A 537 5.06 23.19 -20.79
CA TYR A 537 5.53 21.85 -21.14
C TYR A 537 7.00 21.85 -21.56
N ASN A 538 7.83 20.99 -20.96
CA ASN A 538 9.22 20.77 -21.39
C ASN A 538 9.32 19.57 -22.35
N PRO A 539 9.79 19.75 -23.59
CA PRO A 539 9.91 18.67 -24.57
C PRO A 539 10.91 17.54 -24.21
N ARG A 540 11.59 17.60 -23.06
CA ARG A 540 12.55 16.59 -22.60
C ARG A 540 12.09 15.76 -21.40
N ASP A 541 10.92 16.03 -20.84
CA ASP A 541 10.40 15.28 -19.69
C ASP A 541 9.81 13.94 -20.13
N CYS A 542 9.82 12.94 -19.25
CA CYS A 542 9.24 11.62 -19.51
C CYS A 542 7.74 11.64 -19.22
N PHE A 543 6.90 11.10 -20.11
CA PHE A 543 5.45 11.33 -20.02
C PHE A 543 4.60 10.07 -19.88
N SER A 544 5.05 8.95 -20.44
CA SER A 544 4.41 7.65 -20.24
C SER A 544 5.47 6.54 -20.15
N THR A 545 5.27 5.60 -19.23
CA THR A 545 6.14 4.43 -19.05
C THR A 545 5.31 3.17 -19.11
N ILE A 546 5.76 2.22 -19.93
CA ILE A 546 5.15 0.91 -20.10
C ILE A 546 6.06 -0.09 -19.42
N PHE A 547 5.57 -0.75 -18.38
CA PHE A 547 6.31 -1.71 -17.57
C PHE A 547 5.80 -3.12 -17.85
N PRO A 548 6.49 -3.94 -18.67
CA PRO A 548 6.13 -5.34 -18.83
C PRO A 548 6.11 -6.05 -17.46
N LEU A 549 5.06 -6.83 -17.18
CA LEU A 549 4.95 -7.55 -15.90
C LEU A 549 5.93 -8.73 -15.81
N ASN A 550 6.38 -9.25 -16.95
CA ASN A 550 7.46 -10.23 -17.04
C ASN A 550 8.77 -9.52 -17.40
N LYS A 551 9.89 -10.00 -16.83
CA LYS A 551 11.21 -9.55 -17.27
C LYS A 551 11.44 -10.02 -18.71
N ILE A 552 11.78 -9.10 -19.60
CA ILE A 552 11.91 -9.40 -21.03
C ILE A 552 13.39 -9.62 -21.36
N LEU A 553 13.77 -10.88 -21.64
CA LEU A 553 15.10 -11.22 -22.13
C LEU A 553 15.21 -10.85 -23.61
N ILE A 554 16.16 -9.97 -23.92
CA ILE A 554 16.49 -9.66 -25.31
C ILE A 554 17.27 -10.86 -25.86
N SER A 555 16.68 -11.61 -26.79
CA SER A 555 17.21 -12.87 -27.30
C SER A 555 17.68 -12.76 -28.76
N GLU A 556 18.50 -13.71 -29.19
CA GLU A 556 18.90 -13.85 -30.60
C GLU A 556 17.70 -14.14 -31.52
N ASP A 557 16.65 -14.77 -30.98
CA ASP A 557 15.46 -15.16 -31.74
C ASP A 557 14.49 -14.01 -32.02
N PHE A 558 14.53 -12.93 -31.21
CA PHE A 558 13.66 -11.76 -31.33
C PHE A 558 14.38 -10.44 -30.96
N PRO A 559 15.39 -10.01 -31.74
CA PRO A 559 16.24 -8.88 -31.38
C PRO A 559 15.66 -7.51 -31.79
N LEU A 560 14.44 -7.44 -32.35
CA LEU A 560 13.87 -6.20 -32.91
C LEU A 560 12.60 -5.81 -32.17
N LEU A 561 12.53 -4.59 -31.62
CA LEU A 561 11.34 -4.07 -30.94
C LEU A 561 10.51 -3.20 -31.90
N ASN A 562 9.27 -3.60 -32.16
CA ASN A 562 8.31 -2.86 -32.96
C ASN A 562 7.37 -2.06 -32.07
N ILE A 563 6.95 -0.89 -32.53
CA ILE A 563 5.90 -0.07 -31.94
C ILE A 563 5.18 0.71 -33.03
N GLN A 564 3.85 0.68 -33.03
CA GLN A 564 3.03 1.52 -33.90
C GLN A 564 2.61 2.79 -33.18
N LEU A 565 2.68 3.92 -33.88
CA LEU A 565 2.45 5.23 -33.31
C LEU A 565 1.56 6.06 -34.22
N TYR A 566 0.69 6.87 -33.63
CA TYR A 566 -0.23 7.75 -34.35
C TYR A 566 -0.34 9.11 -33.67
N ARG A 567 -0.41 10.15 -34.49
CA ARG A 567 -0.75 11.50 -34.06
C ARG A 567 -1.67 12.23 -35.03
N SER A 568 -2.46 13.14 -34.48
CA SER A 568 -3.36 14.01 -35.23
C SER A 568 -2.64 15.19 -35.91
N ARG A 569 -1.40 15.51 -35.51
CA ARG A 569 -0.48 16.54 -36.08
C ARG A 569 0.97 16.02 -36.09
N PRO A 570 1.81 16.45 -37.06
CA PRO A 570 3.22 16.09 -37.05
C PRO A 570 3.93 16.64 -35.82
N ALA A 571 4.82 15.84 -35.26
CA ALA A 571 5.67 16.26 -34.17
C ALA A 571 6.90 15.37 -34.05
N LYS A 572 7.99 15.94 -33.54
CA LYS A 572 9.15 15.19 -33.11
C LYS A 572 8.81 14.47 -31.79
N ILE A 573 9.09 13.17 -31.69
CA ILE A 573 8.86 12.33 -30.52
C ILE A 573 10.12 11.53 -30.19
N ALA A 574 10.14 10.86 -29.04
CA ALA A 574 11.16 9.84 -28.75
C ALA A 574 10.56 8.61 -28.07
N ILE A 575 11.16 7.45 -28.34
CA ILE A 575 10.93 6.21 -27.60
C ILE A 575 12.27 5.82 -26.97
N ALA A 576 12.26 5.43 -25.70
CA ALA A 576 13.47 5.04 -25.00
C ALA A 576 13.23 3.79 -24.14
N LEU A 577 14.32 3.14 -23.72
CA LEU A 577 14.33 1.82 -23.11
C LEU A 577 15.23 1.84 -21.88
N HIS A 578 14.75 1.27 -20.79
CA HIS A 578 15.59 0.95 -19.64
C HIS A 578 15.92 -0.53 -19.62
N VAL A 579 17.21 -0.83 -19.54
CA VAL A 579 17.75 -2.18 -19.63
C VAL A 579 18.67 -2.40 -18.45
N GLN A 580 18.54 -3.55 -17.78
CA GLN A 580 19.32 -3.85 -16.59
C GLN A 580 20.82 -3.78 -16.86
N ASN A 581 21.55 -3.15 -15.94
CA ASN A 581 22.99 -2.93 -16.03
C ASN A 581 23.42 -2.06 -17.24
N GLU A 582 22.52 -1.19 -17.73
CA GLU A 582 22.88 -0.07 -18.60
C GLU A 582 22.75 1.25 -17.84
N ASP A 583 23.85 2.00 -17.77
CA ASP A 583 23.86 3.32 -17.11
C ASP A 583 23.18 4.40 -17.97
N ARG A 584 22.91 4.09 -19.24
CA ARG A 584 22.39 5.03 -20.24
C ARG A 584 21.00 4.63 -20.68
N LEU A 585 20.20 5.64 -20.97
CA LEU A 585 18.91 5.46 -21.58
C LEU A 585 19.04 5.41 -23.11
N LEU A 586 18.68 4.26 -23.70
CA LEU A 586 18.85 3.98 -25.12
C LEU A 586 17.50 4.06 -25.84
N GLY A 587 17.47 4.59 -27.06
CA GLY A 587 16.21 4.78 -27.78
C GLY A 587 16.38 5.40 -29.16
N TYR A 588 15.33 6.04 -29.67
CA TYR A 588 15.38 6.79 -30.92
C TYR A 588 14.47 8.02 -30.93
N GLU A 589 14.92 9.10 -31.58
CA GLU A 589 14.11 10.31 -31.81
C GLU A 589 13.72 10.42 -33.28
N PHE A 590 12.47 10.79 -33.56
CA PHE A 590 11.98 10.93 -34.94
C PHE A 590 10.72 11.77 -35.03
N GLU A 591 10.34 12.17 -36.24
CA GLU A 591 9.10 12.90 -36.51
C GLU A 591 7.99 11.95 -36.98
N ILE A 592 6.82 12.00 -36.36
CA ILE A 592 5.64 11.24 -36.82
C ILE A 592 4.86 12.10 -37.83
N PRO A 593 4.41 11.54 -38.97
CA PRO A 593 3.63 12.28 -39.96
C PRO A 593 2.20 12.58 -39.50
N HIS A 594 1.55 13.52 -40.21
CA HIS A 594 0.16 13.93 -39.94
C HIS A 594 -0.86 12.81 -40.23
N ARG A 595 -1.59 12.34 -39.20
CA ARG A 595 -2.80 11.48 -39.33
C ARG A 595 -2.58 10.11 -40.00
N GLU A 596 -1.39 9.56 -39.85
CA GLU A 596 -1.03 8.23 -40.35
C GLU A 596 -0.38 7.42 -39.23
N TRP A 597 -0.72 6.13 -39.16
CA TRP A 597 -0.02 5.19 -38.29
C TRP A 597 1.37 4.95 -38.87
N ARG A 598 2.37 5.01 -38.00
CA ARG A 598 3.77 4.74 -38.35
C ARG A 598 4.29 3.61 -37.48
N GLU A 599 4.86 2.60 -38.11
CA GLU A 599 5.62 1.56 -37.43
C GLU A 599 7.08 2.00 -37.27
N LEU A 600 7.59 1.86 -36.05
CA LEU A 600 8.98 2.06 -35.70
C LEU A 600 9.55 0.72 -35.25
N GLN A 601 10.71 0.33 -35.81
CA GLN A 601 11.42 -0.87 -35.40
C GLN A 601 12.81 -0.50 -34.87
N LEU A 602 13.07 -0.78 -33.59
CA LEU A 602 14.34 -0.52 -32.90
C LEU A 602 15.21 -1.79 -32.88
N ASN A 603 16.48 -1.65 -33.25
CA ASN A 603 17.46 -2.73 -33.25
C ASN A 603 18.04 -2.96 -31.85
N LEU A 604 17.61 -4.01 -31.16
CA LEU A 604 18.10 -4.38 -29.83
C LEU A 604 19.24 -5.41 -29.88
N THR A 605 19.74 -5.78 -31.07
CA THR A 605 20.85 -6.75 -31.22
C THR A 605 22.06 -6.47 -30.32
N PRO A 606 22.50 -5.22 -30.09
CA PRO A 606 23.61 -4.92 -29.18
C PRO A 606 23.35 -5.26 -27.70
N LEU A 607 22.08 -5.50 -27.34
CA LEU A 607 21.61 -5.72 -25.97
C LEU A 607 21.20 -7.18 -25.71
N ILE A 608 21.50 -8.09 -26.64
CA ILE A 608 21.22 -9.52 -26.49
C ILE A 608 21.85 -10.06 -25.19
N GLY A 609 21.06 -10.85 -24.45
CA GLY A 609 21.42 -11.39 -23.15
C GLY A 609 21.11 -10.46 -21.97
N LYS A 610 20.64 -9.23 -22.22
CA LYS A 610 20.18 -8.31 -21.18
C LYS A 610 18.66 -8.35 -21.01
N THR A 611 18.19 -7.78 -19.90
CA THR A 611 16.76 -7.70 -19.57
C THR A 611 16.24 -6.28 -19.79
N LEU A 612 15.21 -6.13 -20.61
CA LEU A 612 14.42 -4.90 -20.74
C LEU A 612 13.46 -4.80 -19.55
N ASP A 613 13.55 -3.72 -18.78
CA ASP A 613 12.69 -3.50 -17.61
C ASP A 613 11.43 -2.72 -17.97
N TYR A 614 11.54 -1.66 -18.77
CA TYR A 614 10.40 -0.83 -19.18
C TYR A 614 10.73 0.06 -20.38
N ILE A 615 9.67 0.54 -21.04
CA ILE A 615 9.71 1.40 -22.23
C ILE A 615 9.19 2.78 -21.86
N ILE A 616 9.88 3.83 -22.29
CA ILE A 616 9.46 5.22 -22.15
C ILE A 616 8.92 5.78 -23.46
N ILE A 617 7.90 6.61 -23.34
CA ILE A 617 7.35 7.39 -24.43
C ILE A 617 7.45 8.89 -24.14
N TYR A 618 8.04 9.62 -25.09
CA TYR A 618 8.16 11.08 -25.12
C TYR A 618 7.30 11.65 -26.27
N PRO A 619 6.02 12.00 -26.03
CA PRO A 619 5.09 12.53 -27.02
C PRO A 619 5.55 13.76 -27.80
N TYR A 620 6.44 14.62 -27.29
CA TYR A 620 6.87 15.83 -27.99
C TYR A 620 8.33 16.21 -27.64
N ARG A 621 9.21 16.35 -28.64
CA ARG A 621 10.64 16.68 -28.50
C ARG A 621 11.02 18.06 -29.06
N ASP A 622 10.09 18.80 -29.67
CA ASP A 622 10.40 20.04 -30.38
C ASP A 622 9.30 21.12 -30.25
N SER A 623 9.11 21.71 -29.07
CA SER A 623 8.06 22.74 -28.84
C SER A 623 8.61 24.12 -28.49
N ALA A 624 9.76 24.52 -29.05
CA ALA A 624 10.33 25.85 -28.80
C ALA A 624 9.54 27.02 -29.42
N THR A 625 8.47 26.78 -30.19
CA THR A 625 7.82 27.82 -31.01
C THR A 625 6.32 28.02 -30.83
N THR A 626 5.63 27.26 -29.97
CA THR A 626 4.18 27.46 -29.72
C THR A 626 3.85 27.32 -28.24
N SER A 627 3.68 28.46 -27.57
CA SER A 627 3.29 28.56 -26.15
C SER A 627 1.82 28.21 -25.85
N THR A 628 1.11 27.63 -26.82
CA THR A 628 -0.26 27.12 -26.69
C THR A 628 -0.39 25.90 -27.59
N LEU A 629 -0.32 24.70 -27.01
CA LEU A 629 -0.71 23.48 -27.70
C LEU A 629 -2.20 23.23 -27.42
N ASP A 630 -2.96 22.88 -28.45
CA ASP A 630 -4.28 22.26 -28.24
C ASP A 630 -4.08 20.90 -27.53
N THR A 631 -5.12 20.35 -26.85
CA THR A 631 -5.05 18.98 -26.31
C THR A 631 -4.65 18.04 -27.42
N GLU A 632 -3.50 17.38 -27.27
CA GLU A 632 -2.99 16.45 -28.27
C GLU A 632 -2.47 15.18 -27.60
N SER A 633 -2.78 14.06 -28.24
CA SER A 633 -2.43 12.71 -27.79
C SER A 633 -1.38 12.11 -28.71
N LEU A 634 -0.30 11.56 -28.15
CA LEU A 634 0.45 10.50 -28.82
C LEU A 634 -0.26 9.19 -28.51
N ILE A 635 -0.66 8.49 -29.57
CA ILE A 635 -1.30 7.19 -29.47
C ILE A 635 -0.28 6.15 -29.89
N PHE A 636 -0.15 5.09 -29.12
CA PHE A 636 0.81 4.01 -29.33
C PHE A 636 0.13 2.67 -29.16
N ASP A 637 0.57 1.69 -29.94
CA ASP A 637 -0.07 0.39 -30.02
C ASP A 637 0.86 -0.64 -30.70
N ASN A 638 0.48 -1.92 -30.67
CA ASN A 638 1.20 -3.03 -31.30
C ASN A 638 2.72 -3.02 -30.99
N ILE A 639 3.05 -3.09 -29.70
CA ILE A 639 4.43 -3.15 -29.19
C ILE A 639 4.84 -4.61 -29.06
N PHE A 640 5.82 -5.06 -29.85
CA PHE A 640 6.23 -6.47 -29.82
C PHE A 640 7.69 -6.70 -30.24
N LEU A 641 8.29 -7.77 -29.74
CA LEU A 641 9.59 -8.26 -30.21
C LEU A 641 9.42 -9.15 -31.45
N SER A 642 10.34 -9.03 -32.41
CA SER A 642 10.32 -9.76 -33.68
C SER A 642 11.74 -10.05 -34.20
N ASN A 643 11.83 -10.83 -35.29
CA ASN A 643 13.06 -11.12 -36.02
C ASN A 643 13.00 -10.79 -37.51
N THR A 644 11.89 -10.24 -37.98
CA THR A 644 11.73 -9.86 -39.37
C THR A 644 12.14 -8.41 -39.53
N GLU A 645 13.22 -8.18 -40.27
CA GLU A 645 13.72 -6.82 -40.51
C GLU A 645 12.72 -5.99 -41.32
N ASN A 646 12.36 -4.84 -40.76
CA ASN A 646 11.56 -3.80 -41.39
C ASN A 646 12.25 -2.45 -41.21
N SER A 647 13.37 -2.26 -41.93
CA SER A 647 14.23 -1.08 -41.81
C SER A 647 14.57 -0.73 -40.35
N PRO A 648 15.16 -1.68 -39.58
CA PRO A 648 15.44 -1.49 -38.17
C PRO A 648 16.39 -0.31 -37.94
N ILE A 649 16.18 0.38 -36.83
CA ILE A 649 16.90 1.59 -36.48
C ILE A 649 17.80 1.32 -35.30
N ASP A 650 19.09 1.65 -35.44
CA ASP A 650 20.05 1.53 -34.36
C ASP A 650 19.74 2.49 -33.22
N LEU A 651 19.83 1.96 -31.99
CA LEU A 651 19.62 2.74 -30.78
C LEU A 651 20.69 3.83 -30.66
N GLN A 652 20.24 5.00 -30.25
CA GLN A 652 21.08 6.11 -29.82
C GLN A 652 20.78 6.46 -28.37
N GLU A 653 21.72 7.14 -27.73
CA GLU A 653 21.49 7.69 -26.40
C GLU A 653 20.39 8.76 -26.47
N ILE A 654 19.34 8.59 -25.70
CA ILE A 654 18.27 9.58 -25.59
C ILE A 654 18.63 10.51 -24.45
N THR A 655 18.97 11.74 -24.83
CA THR A 655 19.21 12.80 -23.86
C THR A 655 17.87 13.13 -23.20
N THR A 656 17.72 12.73 -21.95
CA THR A 656 16.69 13.28 -21.08
C THR A 656 17.15 14.66 -20.62
N ASN A 657 16.32 15.44 -19.94
CA ASN A 657 16.94 16.36 -18.99
C ASN A 657 17.77 15.49 -18.04
N ASN A 658 19.08 15.75 -17.96
CA ASN A 658 20.03 14.98 -17.14
C ASN A 658 19.65 14.96 -15.64
N ASP A 659 18.57 15.63 -15.25
CA ASP A 659 17.98 15.65 -13.92
C ASP A 659 16.90 14.56 -13.70
N GLN A 660 16.54 13.78 -14.72
CA GLN A 660 15.52 12.72 -14.63
C GLN A 660 16.00 11.38 -15.19
N GLN A 661 16.83 10.66 -14.44
CA GLN A 661 16.71 9.20 -14.40
C GLN A 661 15.41 8.89 -13.64
N TYR A 662 14.31 8.65 -14.33
CA TYR A 662 13.14 7.91 -13.81
C TYR A 662 12.65 8.18 -12.38
N ARG A 663 12.71 9.44 -11.95
CA ARG A 663 12.43 9.83 -10.59
C ARG A 663 11.62 11.11 -10.69
N GLN A 664 10.38 11.06 -10.20
CA GLN A 664 9.46 12.19 -10.25
C GLN A 664 10.16 13.46 -9.75
N ILE A 665 10.02 14.58 -10.47
CA ILE A 665 10.38 15.88 -9.93
C ILE A 665 9.35 16.18 -8.85
N LEU A 666 9.80 16.42 -7.62
CA LEU A 666 8.96 17.05 -6.61
C LEU A 666 8.61 18.44 -7.14
N ASP A 667 7.35 18.64 -7.51
CA ASP A 667 6.81 19.93 -7.97
C ASP A 667 5.40 20.10 -7.40
N ILE A 668 5.32 20.55 -6.14
CA ILE A 668 4.04 20.77 -5.46
C ILE A 668 3.67 22.25 -5.61
N ASP A 669 2.85 22.52 -6.62
CA ASP A 669 2.08 23.75 -6.77
C ASP A 669 0.61 23.45 -6.42
N PHE A 670 0.05 24.19 -5.47
CA PHE A 670 -1.31 23.94 -4.97
C PHE A 670 -2.43 24.47 -5.90
N GLU A 671 -2.09 25.05 -7.07
CA GLU A 671 -3.03 25.34 -8.16
C GLU A 671 -3.58 24.09 -8.85
N TYR A 672 -2.72 23.09 -9.09
CA TYR A 672 -2.98 21.97 -9.99
C TYR A 672 -3.13 20.64 -9.24
N LEU A 673 -3.92 20.62 -8.17
CA LEU A 673 -4.12 19.43 -7.35
C LEU A 673 -4.90 18.32 -8.08
N ASN A 674 -4.18 17.54 -8.87
CA ASN A 674 -4.51 16.16 -9.15
C ASN A 674 -4.00 15.34 -7.94
N SER A 675 -4.87 14.60 -7.25
CA SER A 675 -4.69 13.39 -6.40
C SER A 675 -3.36 12.95 -5.72
N PHE A 676 -2.27 13.73 -5.68
CA PHE A 676 -0.90 13.24 -5.39
C PHE A 676 -0.26 13.80 -4.11
N VAL A 677 -0.81 14.88 -3.53
CA VAL A 677 -0.36 15.43 -2.23
C VAL A 677 -1.52 15.59 -1.27
N LYS A 678 -1.47 14.89 -0.13
CA LYS A 678 -2.45 15.05 0.97
C LYS A 678 -1.81 15.86 2.08
N VAL A 679 -2.42 16.98 2.45
CA VAL A 679 -2.03 17.76 3.63
C VAL A 679 -2.72 17.17 4.86
N ILE A 680 -1.95 16.69 5.83
CA ILE A 680 -2.44 16.03 7.04
C ILE A 680 -2.03 16.89 8.25
N PRO A 681 -2.98 17.59 8.91
CA PRO A 681 -2.70 18.29 10.15
C PRO A 681 -2.30 17.32 11.27
N ALA A 682 -1.34 17.69 12.11
CA ALA A 682 -0.93 16.88 13.25
C ALA A 682 -2.03 16.72 14.33
N ASN A 683 -2.97 17.67 14.41
CA ASN A 683 -4.13 17.63 15.29
C ASN A 683 -5.19 18.69 14.89
N SER A 684 -6.31 18.70 15.60
CA SER A 684 -7.44 19.61 15.36
C SER A 684 -7.15 21.09 15.59
N SER A 685 -6.06 21.45 16.28
CA SER A 685 -5.65 22.84 16.48
C SER A 685 -4.99 23.44 15.23
N ILE A 686 -4.77 22.60 14.21
CA ILE A 686 -4.27 22.99 12.91
C ILE A 686 -5.33 22.65 11.87
N MET A 687 -5.64 23.62 11.02
CA MET A 687 -6.53 23.41 9.88
C MET A 687 -5.76 23.74 8.61
N SER A 688 -5.69 22.80 7.68
CA SER A 688 -5.12 23.03 6.35
C SER A 688 -6.21 23.05 5.29
N SER A 689 -6.10 23.96 4.33
CA SER A 689 -7.00 24.04 3.18
C SER A 689 -6.28 24.64 1.99
N ILE A 690 -6.77 24.33 0.79
CA ILE A 690 -6.31 24.99 -0.43
C ILE A 690 -7.15 26.24 -0.62
N ALA A 691 -6.51 27.39 -0.56
CA ALA A 691 -7.18 28.67 -0.56
C ALA A 691 -6.65 29.56 -1.69
N SER A 692 -7.41 30.60 -2.04
CA SER A 692 -6.91 31.62 -2.95
C SER A 692 -5.63 32.24 -2.40
N ASN A 693 -4.61 32.38 -3.24
CA ASN A 693 -3.37 33.03 -2.88
C ASN A 693 -3.70 34.46 -2.40
N PRO A 694 -3.37 34.81 -1.14
CA PRO A 694 -3.75 36.10 -0.56
C PRO A 694 -3.03 37.28 -1.22
N LYS A 695 -1.96 37.02 -1.97
CA LYS A 695 -1.13 38.04 -2.59
C LYS A 695 -0.39 37.51 -3.82
N ILE A 696 -1.08 37.51 -4.96
CA ILE A 696 -0.49 37.22 -6.27
C ILE A 696 0.52 38.34 -6.63
N GLN A 697 1.80 38.01 -6.71
CA GLN A 697 2.92 38.92 -7.04
C GLN A 697 4.02 38.16 -7.80
N GLU A 698 5.03 38.86 -8.34
CA GLU A 698 6.15 38.26 -9.11
C GLU A 698 6.85 37.07 -8.40
N ASN A 699 6.82 36.98 -7.06
CA ASN A 699 7.50 35.93 -6.30
C ASN A 699 6.67 34.64 -6.10
N ASN A 700 5.33 34.71 -6.20
CA ASN A 700 4.45 33.55 -6.26
C ASN A 700 3.24 33.92 -7.15
N PRO A 701 3.26 33.55 -8.44
CA PRO A 701 2.19 33.87 -9.37
C PRO A 701 0.94 32.99 -9.21
N SER A 702 1.00 31.93 -8.40
CA SER A 702 -0.08 30.96 -8.21
C SER A 702 -1.37 31.62 -7.67
N ASP A 703 -2.52 31.33 -8.25
CA ASP A 703 -3.88 31.70 -7.85
C ASP A 703 -4.33 30.98 -6.56
N LYS A 704 -3.72 29.83 -6.24
CA LYS A 704 -4.01 29.01 -5.05
C LYS A 704 -2.73 28.70 -4.29
N ALA A 705 -2.86 28.49 -2.98
CA ALA A 705 -1.77 28.08 -2.10
C ALA A 705 -2.30 27.20 -0.95
N CYS A 706 -1.43 26.41 -0.32
CA CYS A 706 -1.77 25.67 0.89
C CYS A 706 -1.83 26.62 2.09
N GLN A 707 -3.04 26.93 2.55
CA GLN A 707 -3.28 27.68 3.77
C GLN A 707 -3.22 26.74 4.98
N ILE A 708 -2.41 27.09 5.98
CA ILE A 708 -2.35 26.43 7.28
C ILE A 708 -2.74 27.45 8.35
N ASN A 709 -3.77 27.11 9.12
CA ASN A 709 -4.25 27.89 10.25
C ASN A 709 -3.92 27.19 11.57
N ILE A 710 -3.40 27.93 12.54
CA ILE A 710 -3.13 27.46 13.90
C ILE A 710 -4.06 28.20 14.86
N LEU A 711 -4.76 27.44 15.71
CA LEU A 711 -5.52 27.97 16.84
C LEU A 711 -5.45 26.99 18.02
N THR A 712 -4.57 27.26 18.99
CA THR A 712 -4.48 26.47 20.21
C THR A 712 -4.36 27.33 21.47
N ASN A 713 -4.81 26.77 22.59
CA ASN A 713 -4.60 27.30 23.94
C ASN A 713 -3.49 26.57 24.71
N ASP A 714 -2.84 25.60 24.06
CA ASP A 714 -1.79 24.74 24.62
C ASP A 714 -0.45 25.02 23.93
N ALA A 715 0.56 25.40 24.72
CA ALA A 715 1.89 25.75 24.21
C ALA A 715 2.72 24.52 23.82
N ASP A 716 2.38 23.33 24.32
CA ASP A 716 3.17 22.11 24.14
C ASP A 716 2.65 21.22 23.00
N GLN A 717 1.61 21.66 22.29
CA GLN A 717 0.97 20.91 21.21
C GLN A 717 1.84 20.89 19.95
N ASP A 718 1.85 19.78 19.20
CA ASP A 718 2.54 19.71 17.91
C ASP A 718 1.79 20.55 16.87
N LEU A 719 2.39 21.64 16.42
CA LEU A 719 1.77 22.58 15.49
C LEU A 719 2.24 22.37 14.04
N SER A 720 2.35 21.11 13.57
CA SER A 720 2.75 20.77 12.19
C SER A 720 1.64 20.27 11.25
N ALA A 721 1.81 20.47 9.95
CA ALA A 721 1.04 19.82 8.89
C ALA A 721 1.97 19.05 7.95
N GLN A 722 1.64 17.80 7.63
CA GLN A 722 2.45 16.92 6.79
C GLN A 722 1.94 16.91 5.36
N LEU A 723 2.84 17.04 4.39
CA LEU A 723 2.59 16.74 2.98
C LEU A 723 2.96 15.28 2.73
N ASN A 724 1.97 14.43 2.44
CA ASN A 724 2.21 13.05 2.00
C ASN A 724 2.32 12.98 0.49
N LEU A 725 3.37 12.32 -0.01
CA LEU A 725 3.68 12.23 -1.44
C LEU A 725 3.22 10.88 -2.00
N TYR A 726 2.38 10.91 -3.04
CA TYR A 726 1.98 9.73 -3.81
C TYR A 726 2.08 10.02 -5.30
N PRO A 727 2.77 9.21 -6.12
CA PRO A 727 3.67 8.13 -5.70
C PRO A 727 4.99 8.68 -5.15
N PHE A 728 5.93 7.79 -4.84
CA PHE A 728 7.19 8.11 -4.15
C PHE A 728 8.13 9.02 -4.98
N VAL A 729 8.73 10.03 -4.33
CA VAL A 729 9.62 11.01 -4.97
C VAL A 729 11.07 10.79 -4.52
N GLN A 730 12.04 10.71 -5.43
CA GLN A 730 13.46 10.48 -5.08
C GLN A 730 14.29 11.75 -5.21
N VAL A 731 15.20 12.01 -4.28
CA VAL A 731 16.12 13.16 -4.33
C VAL A 731 17.04 13.01 -5.55
N PRO A 732 17.02 13.97 -6.48
CA PRO A 732 17.80 13.91 -7.71
C PRO A 732 19.29 14.18 -7.43
N GLU A 733 20.18 13.65 -8.27
CA GLU A 733 21.64 13.85 -8.15
C GLU A 733 22.03 15.32 -8.40
N SER A 734 21.39 15.93 -9.40
CA SER A 734 21.36 17.36 -9.68
C SER A 734 20.08 18.01 -9.12
N ASN A 735 20.10 19.29 -8.76
CA ASN A 735 18.95 20.02 -8.18
C ASN A 735 18.46 19.49 -6.81
N HIS A 736 19.35 18.93 -5.99
CA HIS A 736 19.03 18.33 -4.70
C HIS A 736 18.61 19.31 -3.59
N ASN A 737 18.41 20.60 -3.87
CA ASN A 737 17.89 21.54 -2.86
C ASN A 737 16.35 21.57 -2.94
N LEU A 738 15.67 21.30 -1.84
CA LEU A 738 14.22 21.44 -1.72
C LEU A 738 13.87 22.91 -1.45
N PHE A 739 13.23 23.58 -2.39
CA PHE A 739 12.67 24.91 -2.23
C PHE A 739 11.21 24.86 -1.82
N PHE A 740 10.74 25.92 -1.17
CA PHE A 740 9.32 26.19 -0.96
C PHE A 740 9.08 27.70 -0.81
N SER A 741 7.89 28.14 -1.19
CA SER A 741 7.38 29.49 -0.98
C SER A 741 6.57 29.54 0.31
N TYR A 742 6.69 30.65 1.03
CA TYR A 742 5.96 30.91 2.27
C TYR A 742 5.45 32.35 2.34
N TYR A 743 4.20 32.53 2.74
CA TYR A 743 3.60 33.83 3.00
C TYR A 743 2.86 33.85 4.33
N ARG A 744 2.98 34.97 5.04
CA ARG A 744 2.29 35.15 6.32
C ARG A 744 1.74 36.56 6.50
N PRO A 745 0.44 36.72 6.81
CA PRO A 745 -0.17 38.02 7.09
C PRO A 745 -0.06 38.49 8.56
N THR A 746 0.29 37.61 9.52
CA THR A 746 0.10 37.82 10.97
C THR A 746 1.35 38.25 11.78
N GLY A 747 2.52 38.41 11.16
CA GLY A 747 3.73 38.98 11.80
C GLY A 747 5.01 38.15 11.62
N GLN A 748 6.03 38.44 12.44
CA GLN A 748 7.29 37.67 12.48
C GLN A 748 7.10 36.26 13.02
N SER A 749 7.86 35.29 12.48
CA SER A 749 7.82 33.90 12.93
C SER A 749 9.03 33.09 12.52
N GLU A 750 9.32 32.05 13.28
CA GLU A 750 10.19 30.95 12.90
C GLU A 750 9.37 29.79 12.32
N ILE A 751 9.89 29.15 11.28
CA ILE A 751 9.27 28.04 10.54
C ILE A 751 10.24 26.87 10.59
N LYS A 752 9.72 25.64 10.64
CA LYS A 752 10.55 24.44 10.47
C LYS A 752 9.96 23.53 9.40
N ILE A 753 10.81 23.02 8.52
CA ILE A 753 10.49 21.97 7.53
C ILE A 753 11.27 20.72 7.88
N VAL A 754 10.63 19.56 7.85
CA VAL A 754 11.26 18.25 8.04
C VAL A 754 10.94 17.36 6.84
N VAL A 755 11.96 16.98 6.07
CA VAL A 755 11.82 16.01 4.97
C VAL A 755 12.12 14.63 5.52
N ASN A 756 11.18 13.71 5.37
CA ASN A 756 11.30 12.32 5.82
C ASN A 756 11.63 11.41 4.62
N PHE A 757 12.62 10.54 4.77
CA PHE A 757 13.04 9.61 3.74
C PHE A 757 12.65 8.15 4.04
N LEU A 758 12.55 7.34 2.99
CA LEU A 758 12.30 5.90 3.02
C LEU A 758 13.42 5.12 3.74
N SER A 759 14.60 5.70 3.88
CA SER A 759 15.69 5.16 4.70
C SER A 759 15.42 5.28 6.21
N GLY A 760 14.48 6.15 6.61
CA GLY A 760 14.30 6.60 7.99
C GLY A 760 15.12 7.84 8.37
N GLU A 761 16.02 8.31 7.49
CA GLU A 761 16.74 9.57 7.69
C GLU A 761 15.81 10.78 7.56
N LYS A 762 16.26 11.92 8.10
CA LYS A 762 15.52 13.19 8.04
C LYS A 762 16.44 14.33 7.70
N ALA A 763 15.96 15.25 6.88
CA ALA A 763 16.57 16.55 6.69
C ALA A 763 15.69 17.63 7.31
N VAL A 764 16.27 18.52 8.11
CA VAL A 764 15.54 19.55 8.85
C VAL A 764 16.06 20.94 8.48
N GLY A 765 15.14 21.83 8.13
CA GLY A 765 15.42 23.24 7.88
C GLY A 765 14.64 24.14 8.84
N HIS A 766 15.28 25.18 9.36
CA HIS A 766 14.63 26.25 10.12
C HIS A 766 14.77 27.59 9.38
N PHE A 767 13.70 28.39 9.40
CA PHE A 767 13.60 29.59 8.57
C PHE A 767 12.93 30.74 9.34
N SER A 768 13.58 31.89 9.37
CA SER A 768 13.08 33.11 10.00
C SER A 768 12.36 34.00 8.99
N CYS A 769 11.11 34.35 9.29
CA CYS A 769 10.31 35.28 8.51
C CYS A 769 10.25 36.64 9.23
N ASN A 770 10.98 37.62 8.69
CA ASN A 770 10.93 39.00 9.16
C ASN A 770 9.70 39.70 8.54
N GLU A 771 8.76 40.14 9.38
CA GLU A 771 7.44 40.67 8.99
C GLU A 771 7.51 41.63 7.80
N LYS A 772 7.10 41.09 6.64
CA LYS A 772 6.64 41.81 5.47
C LYS A 772 5.54 40.94 4.87
N ARG A 773 4.40 41.52 4.54
CA ARG A 773 3.27 40.83 3.90
C ARG A 773 3.63 40.47 2.45
N GLU A 774 4.69 39.71 2.23
CA GLU A 774 5.28 39.34 0.93
C GLU A 774 5.59 37.85 0.93
N TRP A 775 5.67 37.25 -0.26
CA TRP A 775 6.09 35.86 -0.41
C TRP A 775 7.60 35.75 -0.25
N PHE A 776 8.03 34.85 0.63
CA PHE A 776 9.41 34.45 0.83
C PHE A 776 9.66 33.13 0.12
N ARG A 777 10.87 32.94 -0.39
CA ARG A 777 11.33 31.65 -0.92
C ARG A 777 12.47 31.17 -0.02
N TYR A 778 12.32 29.97 0.49
CA TYR A 778 13.31 29.31 1.34
C TYR A 778 13.70 27.99 0.69
N GLY A 779 14.78 27.37 1.18
CA GLY A 779 15.07 26.01 0.77
C GLY A 779 16.03 25.27 1.69
N LEU A 780 16.03 23.95 1.53
CA LEU A 780 16.71 22.98 2.35
C LEU A 780 17.66 22.17 1.47
N ASN A 781 18.94 22.13 1.82
CA ASN A 781 19.93 21.36 1.08
C ASN A 781 19.78 19.86 1.36
N LEU A 782 19.50 19.06 0.32
CA LEU A 782 19.40 17.60 0.42
C LEU A 782 20.52 16.86 -0.32
N SER A 783 21.65 17.53 -0.60
CA SER A 783 22.84 16.94 -1.27
C SER A 783 23.34 15.64 -0.62
N ASN A 784 23.28 15.56 0.72
CA ASN A 784 23.67 14.36 1.47
C ASN A 784 22.66 13.20 1.34
N HIS A 785 21.48 13.45 0.76
CA HIS A 785 20.36 12.51 0.64
C HIS A 785 20.03 12.19 -0.82
N VAL A 786 20.92 12.50 -1.76
CA VAL A 786 20.79 12.13 -3.18
C VAL A 786 20.49 10.64 -3.33
N GLY A 787 19.51 10.30 -4.15
CA GLY A 787 19.06 8.93 -4.35
C GLY A 787 18.19 8.35 -3.23
N GLN A 788 17.87 9.12 -2.19
CA GLN A 788 16.87 8.68 -1.20
C GLN A 788 15.45 9.04 -1.64
N ILE A 789 14.49 8.22 -1.25
CA ILE A 789 13.07 8.45 -1.55
C ILE A 789 12.45 9.29 -0.43
N ILE A 790 11.92 10.47 -0.74
CA ILE A 790 11.09 11.28 0.15
C ILE A 790 9.72 10.61 0.29
N THR A 791 9.32 10.36 1.53
CA THR A 791 8.01 9.81 1.88
C THR A 791 7.02 10.90 2.30
N SER A 792 7.50 11.95 2.98
CA SER A 792 6.67 13.07 3.40
C SER A 792 7.49 14.33 3.75
N ILE A 793 6.82 15.48 3.83
CA ILE A 793 7.41 16.76 4.25
C ILE A 793 6.55 17.36 5.37
N ASP A 794 7.07 17.49 6.59
CA ASP A 794 6.37 18.11 7.72
C ASP A 794 6.65 19.62 7.76
N ILE A 795 5.59 20.41 7.89
CA ILE A 795 5.62 21.87 7.92
C ILE A 795 5.18 22.36 9.30
N TYR A 796 6.05 23.08 9.99
CA TYR A 796 5.76 23.75 11.26
C TYR A 796 5.65 25.25 10.97
N PRO A 797 4.43 25.81 10.84
CA PRO A 797 4.23 27.16 10.30
C PRO A 797 4.69 28.28 11.24
N ASN A 798 4.76 27.99 12.54
CA ASN A 798 5.13 28.95 13.56
C ASN A 798 5.66 28.27 14.83
N LEU A 799 6.99 28.23 14.99
CA LEU A 799 7.61 27.69 16.20
C LEU A 799 7.42 28.61 17.43
N ASN A 800 7.13 29.89 17.22
CA ASN A 800 6.96 30.87 18.31
C ASN A 800 5.47 31.11 18.62
N TYR A 801 4.58 30.21 18.21
CA TYR A 801 3.13 30.38 18.42
C TYR A 801 2.75 30.41 19.91
N SER A 802 3.55 29.77 20.77
CA SER A 802 3.39 29.78 22.24
C SER A 802 3.27 31.19 22.83
N ASP A 803 3.83 32.19 22.17
CA ASP A 803 3.79 33.58 22.64
C ASP A 803 2.44 34.27 22.38
N ARG A 804 1.55 33.64 21.59
CA ARG A 804 0.26 34.20 21.14
C ARG A 804 -0.87 33.16 21.14
N LEU A 805 -0.94 32.32 22.17
CA LEU A 805 -2.02 31.35 22.35
C LEU A 805 -3.41 31.99 22.23
N ASN A 806 -4.38 31.23 21.72
CA ASN A 806 -5.77 31.63 21.45
C ASN A 806 -5.93 32.71 20.37
N VAL A 807 -4.88 33.00 19.60
CA VAL A 807 -4.95 33.91 18.45
C VAL A 807 -4.85 33.09 17.17
N LEU A 808 -5.80 33.24 16.26
CA LEU A 808 -5.74 32.58 14.96
C LEU A 808 -4.49 33.07 14.21
N ASP A 809 -3.60 32.15 13.88
CA ASP A 809 -2.42 32.40 13.08
C ASP A 809 -2.57 31.70 11.74
N THR A 810 -2.27 32.40 10.66
CA THR A 810 -2.47 31.89 9.30
C THR A 810 -1.16 31.99 8.55
N SER A 811 -0.80 30.93 7.85
CA SER A 811 0.34 30.86 6.96
C SER A 811 -0.05 30.23 5.64
N PHE A 812 0.66 30.55 4.57
CA PHE A 812 0.44 30.01 3.24
C PHE A 812 1.75 29.44 2.72
N PHE A 813 1.69 28.27 2.09
CA PHE A 813 2.83 27.55 1.52
C PHE A 813 2.55 27.18 0.08
N ASP A 814 3.60 27.15 -0.73
CA ASP A 814 3.50 26.83 -2.16
C ASP A 814 4.84 26.40 -2.75
N ASN A 815 4.83 25.94 -4.01
CA ASN A 815 6.03 25.69 -4.82
C ASN A 815 7.10 24.82 -4.13
N PHE A 816 6.72 23.65 -3.61
CA PHE A 816 7.73 22.70 -3.12
C PHE A 816 8.43 22.05 -4.32
N ILE A 817 9.62 22.56 -4.65
CA ILE A 817 10.35 22.19 -5.87
C ILE A 817 11.79 21.81 -5.60
N PHE A 818 12.38 20.94 -6.41
CA PHE A 818 13.83 20.74 -6.44
C PHE A 818 14.51 21.85 -7.26
N SER A 819 15.65 22.37 -6.82
CA SER A 819 16.41 23.38 -7.57
C SER A 819 17.93 23.28 -7.35
N ALA A 820 18.68 23.74 -8.35
CA ALA A 820 20.15 23.84 -8.34
C ALA A 820 20.68 25.07 -7.59
N GLU A 821 19.83 26.06 -7.30
CA GLU A 821 20.25 27.27 -6.62
C GLU A 821 20.67 26.95 -5.18
N GLU A 822 21.84 27.44 -4.74
CA GLU A 822 22.24 27.35 -3.33
C GLU A 822 21.27 28.21 -2.50
N VAL A 823 20.54 27.57 -1.59
CA VAL A 823 19.52 28.24 -0.77
C VAL A 823 20.00 28.53 0.64
N SER A 824 19.47 29.63 1.18
CA SER A 824 19.51 29.95 2.60
C SER A 824 18.64 28.95 3.39
N GLY A 825 19.23 27.83 3.79
CA GLY A 825 18.67 26.93 4.79
C GLY A 825 19.74 26.65 5.83
N ILE A 826 19.42 26.86 7.10
CA ILE A 826 20.23 26.32 8.20
C ILE A 826 20.04 24.80 8.15
N GLU A 827 21.06 24.08 7.67
CA GLU A 827 21.07 22.62 7.67
C GLU A 827 21.36 22.15 9.11
N TYR A 828 20.31 21.72 9.81
CA TYR A 828 20.49 20.92 11.01
C TYR A 828 20.71 19.47 10.60
N VAL A 829 21.96 19.08 10.38
CA VAL A 829 22.31 17.66 10.38
C VAL A 829 22.32 17.21 11.84
N THR A 830 21.23 16.60 12.31
CA THR A 830 21.25 15.94 13.63
C THR A 830 20.85 14.48 13.52
N ASN A 831 21.89 13.64 13.62
CA ASN A 831 21.83 12.40 14.39
C ASN A 831 22.52 12.60 15.78
N ASN A 832 22.77 13.86 16.17
CA ASN A 832 23.40 14.26 17.44
C ASN A 832 22.74 15.54 17.96
N ASP A 833 22.54 15.67 19.28
CA ASP A 833 21.89 16.78 20.00
C ASP A 833 22.51 18.19 19.81
N ILE A 834 23.27 18.48 18.75
CA ILE A 834 24.01 19.73 18.53
C ILE A 834 23.30 20.60 17.49
N SER A 835 23.00 21.83 17.87
CA SER A 835 22.30 22.84 17.08
C SER A 835 23.28 23.94 16.63
N VAL A 836 23.16 24.48 15.41
CA VAL A 836 24.00 25.60 14.93
C VAL A 836 23.12 26.60 14.17
N THR A 837 23.06 27.85 14.60
CA THR A 837 22.29 28.94 13.95
C THR A 837 23.16 30.16 13.69
N ALA A 838 22.72 31.04 12.79
CA ALA A 838 23.33 32.36 12.62
C ALA A 838 22.23 33.43 12.65
N GLU A 839 22.35 34.40 13.57
CA GLU A 839 21.48 35.57 13.64
C GLU A 839 22.25 36.78 14.19
N ASN A 840 21.85 37.99 13.79
CA ASN A 840 22.33 39.25 14.38
C ASN A 840 23.87 39.43 14.40
N GLY A 841 24.59 38.87 13.43
CA GLY A 841 26.06 38.92 13.37
C GLY A 841 26.78 37.91 14.28
N TYR A 842 26.06 36.89 14.74
CA TYR A 842 26.59 35.81 15.57
C TYR A 842 26.17 34.46 15.03
N ILE A 843 27.05 33.50 15.17
CA ILE A 843 26.78 32.07 15.02
C ILE A 843 26.55 31.51 16.42
N TYR A 844 25.40 30.92 16.69
CA TYR A 844 25.10 30.23 17.93
C TYR A 844 25.20 28.73 17.72
N ILE A 845 25.68 28.05 18.74
CA ILE A 845 25.89 26.60 18.76
C ILE A 845 25.31 26.11 20.06
N GLU A 846 24.32 25.23 20.02
CA GLU A 846 23.72 24.64 21.22
C GLU A 846 23.99 23.15 21.33
N GLY A 847 23.92 22.61 22.54
CA GLY A 847 24.04 21.17 22.78
C GLY A 847 25.44 20.58 22.62
N VAL A 848 26.49 21.39 22.55
CA VAL A 848 27.88 20.90 22.47
C VAL A 848 28.24 20.17 23.76
N LYS A 849 28.83 18.96 23.68
CA LYS A 849 29.21 18.14 24.85
C LYS A 849 30.71 17.95 24.92
N ASN A 850 31.41 18.95 25.46
CA ASN A 850 32.86 18.97 25.67
C ASN A 850 33.67 18.69 24.38
N MET A 851 33.31 19.38 23.29
CA MET A 851 33.92 19.20 21.96
C MET A 851 34.66 20.46 21.51
N PRO A 852 35.69 20.34 20.66
CA PRO A 852 36.32 21.51 20.03
C PRO A 852 35.40 22.08 18.96
N VAL A 853 35.36 23.41 18.87
CA VAL A 853 34.64 24.17 17.86
C VAL A 853 35.64 24.99 17.04
N TYR A 854 35.56 24.88 15.72
CA TYR A 854 36.34 25.64 14.76
C TYR A 854 35.40 26.40 13.83
N LEU A 855 35.72 27.65 13.52
CA LEU A 855 35.08 28.41 12.45
C LEU A 855 36.14 28.73 11.41
N PHE A 856 35.87 28.46 10.15
CA PHE A 856 36.70 28.81 9.01
C PHE A 856 35.90 29.69 8.04
N SER A 857 36.58 30.58 7.31
CA SER A 857 36.03 31.18 6.09
C SER A 857 36.02 30.14 4.97
N VAL A 858 35.27 30.43 3.89
CA VAL A 858 35.15 29.53 2.71
C VAL A 858 36.49 29.18 2.08
N ASP A 859 37.47 30.08 2.13
CA ASP A 859 38.83 29.85 1.62
C ASP A 859 39.70 28.99 2.56
N GLY A 860 39.13 28.46 3.64
CA GLY A 860 39.78 27.55 4.57
C GLY A 860 40.61 28.23 5.66
N LYS A 861 40.56 29.55 5.78
CA LYS A 861 41.25 30.28 6.86
C LYS A 861 40.47 30.14 8.17
N LEU A 862 41.15 29.71 9.23
CA LEU A 862 40.56 29.62 10.58
C LEU A 862 40.25 31.03 11.12
N LEU A 863 38.99 31.29 11.41
CA LEU A 863 38.46 32.54 11.96
C LEU A 863 38.27 32.48 13.48
N HIS A 864 37.84 31.33 14.01
CA HIS A 864 37.58 31.15 15.44
C HIS A 864 37.92 29.72 15.89
N PHE A 865 38.35 29.57 17.14
CA PHE A 865 38.64 28.27 17.74
C PHE A 865 38.38 28.29 19.25
N ALA A 866 37.71 27.24 19.74
CA ALA A 866 37.52 27.01 21.16
C ALA A 866 37.68 25.51 21.48
N GLU A 867 38.45 25.21 22.52
CA GLU A 867 38.57 23.85 23.07
C GLU A 867 37.53 23.62 24.17
N ASN A 868 37.01 22.39 24.24
CA ASN A 868 36.16 21.92 25.35
C ASN A 868 34.87 22.75 25.55
N VAL A 869 34.18 23.08 24.45
CA VAL A 869 32.89 23.79 24.51
C VAL A 869 31.81 22.85 25.06
N ASN A 870 31.03 23.33 26.03
CA ASN A 870 29.97 22.57 26.67
C ASN A 870 28.72 23.43 26.86
N GLY A 871 27.55 22.95 26.44
CA GLY A 871 26.29 23.70 26.42
C GLY A 871 26.16 24.61 25.19
N SER A 872 25.60 25.81 25.38
CA SER A 872 25.44 26.82 24.33
C SER A 872 26.68 27.72 24.21
N TYR A 873 27.03 28.08 22.98
CA TYR A 873 28.22 28.85 22.63
C TYR A 873 27.93 29.76 21.44
N SER A 874 28.41 31.00 21.48
CA SER A 874 28.23 31.94 20.37
C SER A 874 29.55 32.49 19.86
N ILE A 875 29.63 32.71 18.55
CA ILE A 875 30.80 33.17 17.83
C ILE A 875 30.38 34.40 17.03
N PRO A 876 30.96 35.59 17.27
CA PRO A 876 30.76 36.73 16.38
C PRO A 876 31.27 36.37 14.99
N ALA A 877 30.45 36.59 13.96
CA ALA A 877 30.81 36.29 12.59
C ALA A 877 30.36 37.42 11.67
N GLU A 878 31.18 37.74 10.66
CA GLU A 878 30.78 38.67 9.61
C GLU A 878 29.78 38.02 8.66
N ASN A 879 29.05 38.84 7.91
CA ASN A 879 28.11 38.36 6.92
C ASN A 879 28.90 37.64 5.82
N GLY A 880 28.47 36.43 5.45
CA GLY A 880 29.17 35.57 4.53
C GLY A 880 29.03 34.10 4.88
N VAL A 881 29.67 33.26 4.08
CA VAL A 881 29.66 31.81 4.24
C VAL A 881 30.83 31.39 5.12
N HIS A 882 30.56 30.54 6.10
CA HIS A 882 31.55 29.99 7.02
C HIS A 882 31.44 28.47 7.09
N LEU A 883 32.55 27.80 7.40
CA LEU A 883 32.60 26.38 7.70
C LEU A 883 32.84 26.21 9.20
N ILE A 884 31.93 25.56 9.90
CA ILE A 884 32.07 25.26 11.32
C ILE A 884 32.44 23.79 11.46
N LYS A 885 33.43 23.46 12.27
CA LYS A 885 33.71 22.07 12.65
C LYS A 885 33.48 21.91 14.15
N ILE A 886 32.63 20.97 14.54
CA ILE A 886 32.34 20.62 15.94
C ILE A 886 32.70 19.15 16.14
N GLY A 887 33.78 18.89 16.90
CA GLY A 887 34.34 17.55 16.98
C GLY A 887 34.77 17.02 15.60
N ASN A 888 34.09 15.96 15.14
CA ASN A 888 34.33 15.35 13.82
C ASN A 888 33.33 15.80 12.74
N THR A 889 32.32 16.59 13.10
CA THR A 889 31.26 17.03 12.19
C THR A 889 31.56 18.42 11.65
N SER A 890 31.33 18.64 10.35
CA SER A 890 31.47 19.94 9.70
C SER A 890 30.11 20.45 9.23
N TYR A 891 29.87 21.74 9.38
CA TYR A 891 28.64 22.46 9.00
C TYR A 891 29.03 23.61 8.08
N LYS A 892 28.29 23.85 7.00
CA LYS A 892 28.38 25.09 6.21
C LYS A 892 27.28 26.02 6.70
N ILE A 893 27.63 27.24 7.11
CA ILE A 893 26.66 28.23 7.57
C ILE A 893 26.78 29.51 6.75
N ILE A 894 25.65 30.17 6.50
CA ILE A 894 25.61 31.47 5.84
C ILE A 894 25.05 32.46 6.86
N ASN A 895 25.86 33.45 7.23
CA ASN A 895 25.47 34.53 8.12
C ASN A 895 25.09 35.75 7.26
N PHE A 896 23.86 36.24 7.35
CA PHE A 896 23.35 37.30 6.46
C PHE A 896 23.51 38.71 6.98
#